data_AF-A0A955BLR3-F1
#
_entry.id   AF-A0A955BLR3-F1
#
_cell.length_a   1.000
_cell.length_b   1.000
_cell.length_c   1.000
_cell.angle_alpha   90.00
_cell.angle_beta   90.00
_cell.angle_gamma   90.00
#
_symmetry.space_group_name_H-M   'P 1'
#
loop_
_entity.id
_entity.type
_entity.pdbx_description
1 polymer ?
#
loop_
_entity_poly.entity_id
_entity_poly.type
_entity_poly.pdbx_seq_one_letter_code
_entity_poly.pdbx_strand_id
1 'polypeptide(L)'
;MRREKRYVVGLHLIKVGVILVALASLCWNSAPSQAQISEFNGVEVPGTVVAHIAASNDYKYNSPSIAILPDGTYLISHDVTGNNAPTPKPTYVHRSTDQGQTWNQISTVNSLTWANLYNIGNDVYLMGNSGGSFVIYKSTDGGVNWTSPVSSTTGRIGQSNATTSYHTGPMPLVEHDGRLWRSIETRIPGGSSNDLYAGVMSIAIGDDLLDASNWTFSNRILSQDSWLPGNAFNSWREGNVVVDRDENLVNLIRVDPPKGSQEVAAIMRVQDANTITFDPNNDIIDFNGGAKKFTIRYDAGTDRYWTFANIITPYNADPTVLPSSHRNIVALVESPDLRNWDVNRIVVQDLSDMEYIGFQYWDWQFEGADMVAASRTAYPDGLGGAIRFHDANFITFHRVEDFATKRPTQSLVADTNNNRVMRYELTETNQWMPVGQFELGNSFAGTGLNKPMGLAKDSEGHVYIGEQTDGGRVLRFDSSGNFLNVIATEGVGFTGRPESLVVGPTGDLYMSVAFGANSDKVYKIDPSTGNASVFIDTNFSGGSLNNPRAIAFGDDGNLYVADRENNVFRRFDGMTGAFLGDLYTADNPEGLVWDEFQSKLIGAYRDGGDANLVELGAAGGASTLYNVSDIGRALGIVVIEGDIYWSDWDNGKVYKLKGTNMLATSLAGLSGPGHLIEADPIPIGERSWTHSGSSNWSDWNNWTYWSRPDSPAEVAMFGSAISSNATIALDATYELRGLRFRDDNRYTISGAGQIILESEEAGSPAILDVQEQYHYLDVDVLMTDDVHATMGDGARLYFEAELDLGGNQLFSFGPGRLWVSGDFVMNGGRVVVDGQSAFSFGTNSNATLDGDFQFIPDESLSLALGQSFDLLNGVGYLGNETFDDILLPALPSGLVWDLSSFYNDGIVTVAAAAAGDFDSDGDVDADDLAIWQSNFGMNAGAERTNGDADEDGDVDGMDLLAWQRQFTGANPLTSQASSQVVPEPGATLLFLAHCAAYVCSWSRQLSRF
;
A
#
# COMPACT_ATOMS: atom_id res chain seq x y z
N MET A 1 20.45 15.78 -50.95
CA MET A 1 20.38 15.02 -52.23
C MET A 1 21.12 13.71 -52.02
N ARG A 2 20.61 12.49 -52.13
CA ARG A 2 19.34 11.82 -52.49
C ARG A 2 19.34 10.52 -51.64
N ARG A 3 18.27 10.18 -50.89
CA ARG A 3 17.29 9.07 -51.15
C ARG A 3 17.95 7.72 -51.46
N GLU A 4 17.62 6.58 -50.85
CA GLU A 4 16.34 6.07 -50.32
C GLU A 4 16.54 4.73 -49.54
N LYS A 5 15.65 4.45 -48.55
CA LYS A 5 14.97 3.17 -48.15
C LYS A 5 15.79 1.85 -48.06
N ARG A 6 15.57 0.84 -47.20
CA ARG A 6 14.68 0.43 -46.06
C ARG A 6 14.73 -1.13 -46.10
N TYR A 7 14.85 -1.80 -44.94
CA TYR A 7 14.52 -3.21 -44.63
C TYR A 7 15.40 -4.41 -45.05
N VAL A 8 15.43 -5.35 -44.08
CA VAL A 8 15.85 -6.77 -44.05
C VAL A 8 17.33 -7.05 -43.76
N VAL A 9 17.67 -7.29 -42.48
CA VAL A 9 18.20 -8.59 -41.98
C VAL A 9 17.91 -8.67 -40.48
N GLY A 10 16.91 -9.48 -40.12
CA GLY A 10 16.72 -9.99 -38.76
C GLY A 10 17.57 -11.25 -38.54
N LEU A 11 17.84 -11.53 -37.26
CA LEU A 11 18.58 -12.68 -36.72
C LEU A 11 20.08 -12.73 -37.04
N HIS A 12 20.87 -12.14 -36.14
CA HIS A 12 22.00 -12.79 -35.43
C HIS A 12 22.85 -11.68 -34.78
N LEU A 13 22.49 -11.26 -33.57
CA LEU A 13 23.38 -10.55 -32.61
C LEU A 13 22.66 -10.35 -31.26
N ILE A 14 22.16 -11.45 -30.66
CA ILE A 14 21.87 -11.51 -29.21
C ILE A 14 22.70 -12.66 -28.70
N LYS A 15 23.96 -12.39 -28.34
CA LYS A 15 24.82 -13.25 -27.49
C LYS A 15 26.23 -12.65 -27.30
N VAL A 16 26.34 -11.36 -26.99
CA VAL A 16 27.58 -10.76 -26.41
C VAL A 16 27.29 -9.62 -25.41
N GLY A 17 26.08 -9.05 -25.37
CA GLY A 17 25.72 -7.94 -24.47
C GLY A 17 25.21 -8.28 -23.06
N VAL A 18 25.37 -9.52 -22.57
CA VAL A 18 24.83 -9.95 -21.25
C VAL A 18 25.93 -10.22 -20.21
N ILE A 19 27.21 -10.14 -20.57
CA ILE A 19 28.32 -10.49 -19.65
C ILE A 19 29.04 -9.26 -19.05
N LEU A 20 28.69 -8.03 -19.46
CA LEU A 20 29.29 -6.80 -18.92
C LEU A 20 28.37 -5.95 -18.04
N VAL A 21 27.10 -6.35 -17.85
CA VAL A 21 26.18 -5.72 -16.87
C VAL A 21 26.08 -6.55 -15.58
N ALA A 22 26.50 -7.83 -15.59
CA ALA A 22 26.47 -8.72 -14.43
C ALA A 22 27.72 -8.62 -13.51
N LEU A 23 28.68 -7.74 -13.81
CA LEU A 23 29.90 -7.54 -13.00
C LEU A 23 29.96 -6.19 -12.27
N ALA A 24 28.91 -5.36 -12.37
CA ALA A 24 28.77 -4.12 -11.60
C ALA A 24 27.79 -4.27 -10.41
N SER A 25 27.08 -5.39 -10.29
CA SER A 25 26.12 -5.69 -9.21
C SER A 25 26.67 -6.63 -8.12
N LEU A 26 27.97 -6.95 -8.16
CA LEU A 26 28.65 -7.77 -7.16
C LEU A 26 29.75 -6.97 -6.46
N CYS A 27 29.37 -5.91 -5.75
CA CYS A 27 30.19 -5.27 -4.71
C CYS A 27 29.44 -4.20 -3.90
N TRP A 28 28.15 -4.41 -3.60
CA TRP A 28 27.45 -3.66 -2.53
C TRP A 28 26.97 -4.70 -1.50
N ASN A 29 27.89 -5.36 -0.82
CA ASN A 29 27.62 -5.75 0.56
C ASN A 29 27.91 -4.49 1.39
N SER A 30 26.99 -3.53 1.37
CA SER A 30 26.85 -2.66 2.53
C SER A 30 26.54 -3.60 3.70
N ALA A 31 27.32 -3.51 4.76
CA ALA A 31 26.89 -4.08 6.03
C ALA A 31 25.48 -3.53 6.34
N PRO A 32 24.59 -4.31 6.98
CA PRO A 32 23.29 -3.79 7.38
C PRO A 32 23.49 -2.45 8.10
N SER A 33 22.69 -1.46 7.72
CA SER A 33 22.73 -0.11 8.27
C SER A 33 22.74 -0.20 9.80
N GLN A 34 23.84 0.15 10.44
CA GLN A 34 23.93 0.04 11.89
C GLN A 34 22.95 1.05 12.49
N ALA A 35 21.90 0.56 13.17
CA ALA A 35 20.89 1.42 13.75
C ALA A 35 21.50 2.54 14.60
N GLN A 36 20.94 3.72 14.45
CA GLN A 36 21.46 4.92 15.11
C GLN A 36 21.01 4.96 16.56
N ILE A 37 21.74 4.23 17.40
CA ILE A 37 21.55 4.21 18.83
C ILE A 37 22.85 4.68 19.48
N SER A 38 22.74 5.63 20.40
CA SER A 38 23.87 6.03 21.24
C SER A 38 23.69 5.55 22.67
N GLU A 39 24.74 4.98 23.26
CA GLU A 39 24.73 4.63 24.68
C GLU A 39 25.05 5.88 25.52
N PHE A 40 24.12 6.29 26.35
CA PHE A 40 24.29 7.39 27.30
C PHE A 40 24.01 6.89 28.71
N ASN A 41 25.07 6.83 29.54
CA ASN A 41 24.97 6.43 30.94
C ASN A 41 24.22 5.07 31.13
N GLY A 42 24.52 4.10 30.24
CA GLY A 42 23.89 2.77 30.25
C GLY A 42 22.48 2.71 29.67
N VAL A 43 21.99 3.79 29.05
CA VAL A 43 20.71 3.83 28.32
C VAL A 43 20.96 3.96 26.81
N GLU A 44 20.29 3.14 26.02
CA GLU A 44 20.28 3.25 24.55
C GLU A 44 19.31 4.37 24.13
N VAL A 45 19.84 5.49 23.63
CA VAL A 45 19.07 6.66 23.20
C VAL A 45 18.90 6.64 21.68
N PRO A 46 17.67 6.84 21.15
CA PRO A 46 17.44 6.93 19.71
C PRO A 46 18.13 8.14 19.05
N GLY A 47 18.94 7.85 18.04
CA GLY A 47 19.81 8.78 17.33
C GLY A 47 21.19 8.95 17.98
N THR A 48 22.05 9.73 17.33
CA THR A 48 23.34 10.17 17.89
C THR A 48 23.12 11.35 18.83
N VAL A 49 23.54 11.27 20.09
CA VAL A 49 23.44 12.39 21.04
C VAL A 49 24.30 13.58 20.57
N VAL A 50 23.65 14.72 20.35
CA VAL A 50 24.30 16.01 20.03
C VAL A 50 24.50 16.83 21.30
N ALA A 51 23.53 16.80 22.21
CA ALA A 51 23.53 17.55 23.47
C ALA A 51 22.63 16.88 24.52
N HIS A 52 22.99 17.01 25.81
CA HIS A 52 22.23 16.49 26.97
C HIS A 52 22.17 17.51 28.12
N ILE A 53 21.02 17.55 28.82
CA ILE A 53 20.83 18.25 30.10
C ILE A 53 20.19 17.30 31.11
N ALA A 54 20.82 17.11 32.27
CA ALA A 54 20.21 16.33 33.36
C ALA A 54 19.03 17.07 34.02
N ALA A 55 18.01 16.33 34.46
CA ALA A 55 16.80 16.88 35.13
C ALA A 55 17.10 17.81 36.31
N SER A 56 18.20 17.56 37.05
CA SER A 56 18.66 18.38 38.18
C SER A 56 18.93 19.85 37.82
N ASN A 57 19.08 20.17 36.53
CA ASN A 57 19.29 21.52 36.06
C ASN A 57 18.00 22.36 36.00
N ASP A 58 16.80 21.75 35.95
CA ASP A 58 15.49 22.44 35.83
C ASP A 58 15.39 23.42 34.61
N TYR A 59 15.89 22.96 33.46
CA TYR A 59 15.64 23.56 32.15
C TYR A 59 15.72 22.49 31.04
N LYS A 60 15.25 22.82 29.83
CA LYS A 60 15.02 21.90 28.70
C LYS A 60 15.60 22.42 27.39
N TYR A 61 15.96 21.51 26.50
CA TYR A 61 16.21 21.86 25.09
C TYR A 61 14.91 22.20 24.39
N ASN A 62 15.00 22.99 23.33
CA ASN A 62 13.85 23.42 22.56
C ASN A 62 14.05 23.23 21.05
N SER A 63 14.12 24.26 20.22
CA SER A 63 13.88 24.13 18.77
C SER A 63 15.15 23.76 17.97
N PRO A 64 15.37 22.47 17.61
CA PRO A 64 16.50 22.08 16.78
C PRO A 64 16.32 22.54 15.33
N SER A 65 17.43 22.91 14.70
CA SER A 65 17.49 23.14 13.25
C SER A 65 18.79 22.57 12.70
N ILE A 66 18.80 22.13 11.44
CA ILE A 66 19.96 21.52 10.79
C ILE A 66 20.22 22.12 9.41
N ALA A 67 21.50 22.31 9.09
CA ALA A 67 21.98 22.73 7.78
C ALA A 67 23.24 21.95 7.38
N ILE A 68 23.37 21.68 6.07
CA ILE A 68 24.55 21.08 5.45
C ILE A 68 25.26 22.17 4.66
N LEU A 69 26.52 22.46 5.03
CA LEU A 69 27.34 23.45 4.33
C LEU A 69 27.88 22.88 3.01
N PRO A 70 28.28 23.72 2.03
CA PRO A 70 28.78 23.24 0.74
C PRO A 70 30.03 22.34 0.81
N ASP A 71 30.78 22.39 1.92
CA ASP A 71 31.94 21.52 2.16
C ASP A 71 31.59 20.17 2.81
N GLY A 72 30.30 19.89 3.02
CA GLY A 72 29.80 18.68 3.68
C GLY A 72 29.75 18.76 5.21
N THR A 73 30.14 19.88 5.82
CA THR A 73 30.03 20.09 7.27
C THR A 73 28.56 20.23 7.68
N TYR A 74 28.16 19.58 8.77
CA TYR A 74 26.82 19.76 9.33
C TYR A 74 26.84 20.73 10.49
N LEU A 75 25.79 21.55 10.57
CA LEU A 75 25.50 22.38 11.72
C LEU A 75 24.14 22.01 12.30
N ILE A 76 24.07 21.88 13.63
CA ILE A 76 22.82 21.80 14.38
C ILE A 76 22.77 22.98 15.36
N SER A 77 21.64 23.67 15.41
CA SER A 77 21.38 24.69 16.42
C SER A 77 20.18 24.32 17.29
N HIS A 78 20.19 24.70 18.56
CA HIS A 78 19.03 24.59 19.44
C HIS A 78 19.09 25.61 20.58
N ASP A 79 17.93 26.04 21.08
CA ASP A 79 17.82 26.91 22.25
C ASP A 79 17.46 26.15 23.53
N VAL A 80 17.74 26.77 24.68
CA VAL A 80 17.33 26.26 25.99
C VAL A 80 16.37 27.21 26.70
N THR A 81 15.38 26.63 27.37
CA THR A 81 14.36 27.36 28.15
C THR A 81 14.06 26.65 29.46
N GLY A 82 13.51 27.34 30.46
CA GLY A 82 13.21 26.74 31.77
C GLY A 82 13.45 27.71 32.91
N ASN A 83 13.16 27.29 34.15
CA ASN A 83 13.28 28.15 35.33
C ASN A 83 14.72 28.55 35.60
N ASN A 84 15.65 27.61 35.39
CA ASN A 84 17.08 27.79 35.63
C ASN A 84 17.89 27.94 34.34
N ALA A 85 17.22 28.17 33.20
CA ALA A 85 17.91 28.37 31.93
C ALA A 85 18.84 29.61 32.01
N PRO A 86 20.04 29.55 31.39
CA PRO A 86 20.95 30.68 31.36
C PRO A 86 20.26 31.95 30.83
N THR A 87 20.61 33.11 31.41
CA THR A 87 20.11 34.42 31.01
C THR A 87 21.27 35.32 30.57
N PRO A 88 21.22 35.93 29.36
CA PRO A 88 20.17 35.80 28.35
C PRO A 88 20.05 34.38 27.77
N LYS A 89 18.85 34.02 27.27
CA LYS A 89 18.58 32.69 26.70
C LYS A 89 19.55 32.40 25.54
N PRO A 90 20.35 31.32 25.60
CA PRO A 90 21.28 30.99 24.55
C PRO A 90 20.67 30.04 23.51
N THR A 91 21.10 30.22 22.26
CA THR A 91 21.07 29.21 21.20
C THR A 91 22.50 28.66 21.05
N TYR A 92 22.66 27.35 21.16
CA TYR A 92 23.94 26.67 20.95
C TYR A 92 24.05 26.21 19.51
N VAL A 93 25.26 26.26 18.95
CA VAL A 93 25.55 25.75 17.59
C VAL A 93 26.61 24.65 17.70
N HIS A 94 26.26 23.49 17.16
CA HIS A 94 27.08 22.30 17.12
C HIS A 94 27.51 22.02 15.70
N ARG A 95 28.73 21.48 15.54
CA ARG A 95 29.31 21.11 14.26
C ARG A 95 29.69 19.63 14.25
N SER A 96 29.43 18.98 13.11
CA SER A 96 29.99 17.68 12.74
C SER A 96 30.73 17.79 11.41
N THR A 97 31.87 17.13 11.30
CA THR A 97 32.68 17.01 10.07
C THR A 97 32.86 15.55 9.64
N ASP A 98 32.10 14.64 10.26
CA ASP A 98 32.13 13.20 10.08
C ASP A 98 30.72 12.66 9.83
N GLN A 99 29.91 13.43 9.10
CA GLN A 99 28.55 13.10 8.68
C GLN A 99 27.59 12.76 9.85
N GLY A 100 27.75 13.46 10.97
CA GLY A 100 26.88 13.36 12.14
C GLY A 100 27.30 12.32 13.16
N GLN A 101 28.43 11.63 12.98
CA GLN A 101 28.93 10.63 13.94
C GLN A 101 29.38 11.28 15.26
N THR A 102 30.05 12.44 15.20
CA THR A 102 30.44 13.21 16.39
C THR A 102 30.07 14.68 16.28
N TRP A 103 29.75 15.28 17.42
CA TRP A 103 29.26 16.67 17.51
C TRP A 103 30.03 17.47 18.55
N ASN A 104 30.44 18.68 18.17
CA ASN A 104 31.09 19.63 19.07
C ASN A 104 30.34 20.95 19.08
N GLN A 105 30.03 21.48 20.25
CA GLN A 105 29.52 22.85 20.37
C GLN A 105 30.63 23.84 19.99
N ILE A 106 30.41 24.65 18.96
CA ILE A 106 31.41 25.58 18.42
C ILE A 106 31.12 27.04 18.79
N SER A 107 29.86 27.38 19.09
CA SER A 107 29.49 28.74 19.48
C SER A 107 28.21 28.80 20.30
N THR A 108 27.99 29.96 20.93
CA THR A 108 26.78 30.30 21.70
C THR A 108 26.28 31.66 21.25
N VAL A 109 25.03 31.72 20.79
CA VAL A 109 24.35 32.95 20.38
C VAL A 109 23.34 33.35 21.45
N ASN A 110 23.61 34.47 22.12
CA ASN A 110 22.80 34.95 23.24
C ASN A 110 21.60 35.78 22.78
N SER A 111 20.49 35.67 23.52
CA SER A 111 19.22 36.37 23.27
C SER A 111 18.52 35.92 21.99
N LEU A 112 18.61 34.63 21.66
CA LEU A 112 17.98 34.03 20.49
C LEU A 112 17.26 32.74 20.89
N THR A 113 16.02 32.57 20.44
CA THR A 113 15.21 31.36 20.62
C THR A 113 14.43 31.02 19.35
N TRP A 114 14.05 29.76 19.19
CA TRP A 114 13.24 29.29 18.05
C TRP A 114 13.88 29.58 16.69
N ALA A 115 15.21 29.45 16.64
CA ALA A 115 16.00 29.84 15.49
C ALA A 115 16.13 28.71 14.47
N ASN A 116 16.08 29.08 13.19
CA ASN A 116 16.34 28.22 12.06
C ASN A 116 17.73 28.49 11.48
N LEU A 117 18.46 27.44 11.14
CA LEU A 117 19.70 27.50 10.37
C LEU A 117 19.40 27.53 8.88
N TYR A 118 20.11 28.39 8.16
CA TYR A 118 20.08 28.46 6.70
C TYR A 118 21.44 28.93 6.19
N ASN A 119 21.88 28.45 5.03
CA ASN A 119 23.15 28.88 4.43
C ASN A 119 22.97 29.30 2.97
N ILE A 120 23.67 30.37 2.59
CA ILE A 120 23.81 30.84 1.21
C ILE A 120 25.30 30.77 0.87
N GLY A 121 25.68 29.77 0.07
CA GLY A 121 27.08 29.41 -0.06
C GLY A 121 27.68 29.07 1.30
N ASN A 122 28.79 29.74 1.67
CA ASN A 122 29.48 29.52 2.95
C ASN A 122 28.98 30.41 4.09
N ASP A 123 28.11 31.39 3.79
CA ASP A 123 27.54 32.26 4.82
C ASP A 123 26.39 31.53 5.51
N VAL A 124 26.42 31.52 6.85
CA VAL A 124 25.43 30.84 7.68
C VAL A 124 24.58 31.88 8.40
N TYR A 125 23.27 31.65 8.43
CA TYR A 125 22.28 32.52 9.03
C TYR A 125 21.52 31.78 10.13
N LEU A 126 21.22 32.50 11.20
CA LEU A 126 20.29 32.07 12.24
C LEU A 126 19.14 33.08 12.30
N MET A 127 17.94 32.62 11.98
CA MET A 127 16.73 33.45 11.94
C MET A 127 15.78 33.02 13.05
N GLY A 128 15.46 33.92 13.99
CA GLY A 128 14.66 33.55 15.15
C GLY A 128 14.12 34.73 15.94
N ASN A 129 13.81 34.49 17.21
CA ASN A 129 13.17 35.47 18.09
C ASN A 129 14.14 36.01 19.15
N SER A 130 14.10 37.33 19.36
CA SER A 130 14.79 38.02 20.45
C SER A 130 13.84 39.00 21.15
N GLY A 131 13.32 38.63 22.32
CA GLY A 131 12.41 39.49 23.10
C GLY A 131 11.13 39.87 22.32
N GLY A 132 10.61 38.94 21.52
CA GLY A 132 9.46 39.15 20.64
C GLY A 132 9.79 39.80 19.31
N SER A 133 11.03 40.25 19.08
CA SER A 133 11.47 40.79 17.78
C SER A 133 11.97 39.67 16.89
N PHE A 134 11.70 39.72 15.58
CA PHE A 134 12.32 38.83 14.60
C PHE A 134 13.72 39.36 14.25
N VAL A 135 14.73 38.50 14.40
CA VAL A 135 16.13 38.85 14.22
C VAL A 135 16.88 37.81 13.38
N ILE A 136 17.91 38.27 12.68
CA ILE A 136 18.79 37.46 11.86
C ILE A 136 20.23 37.71 12.29
N TYR A 137 20.94 36.63 12.60
CA TYR A 137 22.38 36.60 12.80
C TYR A 137 23.05 36.04 11.55
N LYS A 138 24.26 36.51 11.25
CA LYS A 138 25.09 36.02 10.14
C LYS A 138 26.45 35.59 10.66
N SER A 139 26.97 34.50 10.12
CA SER A 139 28.32 34.01 10.27
C SER A 139 28.96 33.83 8.90
N THR A 140 30.25 34.12 8.79
CA THR A 140 31.05 33.99 7.56
C THR A 140 32.20 32.99 7.72
N ASP A 141 32.27 32.31 8.88
CA ASP A 141 33.30 31.34 9.25
C ASP A 141 32.70 29.99 9.65
N GLY A 142 31.52 29.68 9.10
CA GLY A 142 30.83 28.41 9.28
C GLY A 142 30.26 28.23 10.69
N GLY A 143 29.75 29.31 11.30
CA GLY A 143 29.01 29.28 12.57
C GLY A 143 29.85 29.49 13.83
N VAL A 144 31.11 29.92 13.72
CA VAL A 144 32.00 30.16 14.88
C VAL A 144 31.75 31.54 15.47
N ASN A 145 31.76 32.58 14.63
CA ASN A 145 31.48 33.96 15.03
C ASN A 145 30.20 34.46 14.36
N TRP A 146 29.46 35.31 15.09
CA TRP A 146 28.15 35.82 14.67
C TRP A 146 28.07 37.34 14.76
N THR A 147 27.32 37.95 13.84
CA THR A 147 26.93 39.37 13.92
C THR A 147 26.03 39.64 15.14
N SER A 148 25.67 40.90 15.38
CA SER A 148 24.75 41.28 16.48
C SER A 148 23.59 42.14 15.95
N PRO A 149 22.33 41.66 16.07
CA PRO A 149 21.14 42.34 15.56
C PRO A 149 20.68 43.48 16.46
N VAL A 150 21.41 44.59 16.40
CA VAL A 150 21.16 45.79 17.22
C VAL A 150 20.29 46.84 16.54
N SER A 151 20.12 46.79 15.22
CA SER A 151 19.39 47.79 14.43
C SER A 151 18.77 47.20 13.16
N SER A 152 17.92 47.99 12.49
CA SER A 152 17.25 47.58 11.25
C SER A 152 18.20 47.27 10.09
N THR A 153 19.45 47.74 10.12
CA THR A 153 20.44 47.45 9.07
C THR A 153 21.49 46.41 9.51
N THR A 154 21.32 45.81 10.69
CA THR A 154 22.28 44.85 11.25
C THR A 154 21.63 43.56 11.72
N GLY A 155 20.44 43.24 11.22
CA GLY A 155 19.74 41.97 11.47
C GLY A 155 18.50 42.08 12.36
N ARG A 156 18.04 43.28 12.75
CA ARG A 156 16.78 43.44 13.49
C ARG A 156 15.63 43.74 12.53
N ILE A 157 15.05 42.69 11.97
CA ILE A 157 14.10 42.77 10.85
C ILE A 157 12.69 43.16 11.31
N GLY A 158 12.18 42.51 12.35
CA GLY A 158 10.83 42.77 12.88
C GLY A 158 10.89 43.26 14.33
N GLN A 159 10.61 44.54 14.57
CA GLN A 159 10.66 45.11 15.91
C GLN A 159 9.40 44.76 16.73
N SER A 160 9.57 44.18 17.93
CA SER A 160 8.44 44.01 18.84
C SER A 160 7.97 45.36 19.40
N ASN A 161 6.66 45.49 19.57
CA ASN A 161 5.98 46.66 20.13
C ASN A 161 4.69 46.23 20.85
N ALA A 162 3.91 47.20 21.35
CA ALA A 162 2.69 46.94 22.13
C ALA A 162 1.62 46.11 21.39
N THR A 163 1.67 46.06 20.06
CA THR A 163 0.69 45.43 19.18
C THR A 163 1.27 44.37 18.26
N THR A 164 2.58 44.10 18.31
CA THR A 164 3.22 43.11 17.44
C THR A 164 4.37 42.46 18.18
N SER A 165 4.30 41.14 18.25
CA SER A 165 5.38 40.27 18.71
C SER A 165 5.41 39.06 17.79
N TYR A 166 6.59 38.67 17.36
CA TYR A 166 6.80 37.60 16.40
C TYR A 166 6.83 36.24 17.11
N HIS A 167 6.32 35.23 16.44
CA HIS A 167 6.45 33.81 16.78
C HIS A 167 6.99 33.09 15.54
N THR A 168 7.89 32.14 15.74
CA THR A 168 8.56 31.40 14.67
C THR A 168 9.06 30.08 15.22
N GLY A 169 9.51 29.19 14.34
CA GLY A 169 10.35 28.05 14.65
C GLY A 169 11.31 27.72 13.51
N PRO A 170 12.03 26.58 13.59
CA PRO A 170 12.76 25.95 12.51
C PRO A 170 11.85 25.56 11.34
N MET A 171 11.70 26.48 10.37
CA MET A 171 10.83 26.34 9.21
C MET A 171 11.66 26.43 7.93
N PRO A 172 11.26 25.76 6.84
CA PRO A 172 12.01 25.77 5.60
C PRO A 172 11.96 27.17 4.96
N LEU A 173 12.99 27.48 4.19
CA LEU A 173 13.00 28.62 3.28
C LEU A 173 13.00 28.09 1.85
N VAL A 174 12.30 28.78 0.97
CA VAL A 174 12.16 28.40 -0.44
C VAL A 174 12.55 29.56 -1.32
N GLU A 175 13.42 29.31 -2.30
CA GLU A 175 13.69 30.24 -3.39
C GLU A 175 12.67 30.02 -4.50
N HIS A 176 11.94 31.08 -4.86
CA HIS A 176 10.94 31.06 -5.92
C HIS A 176 10.70 32.47 -6.45
N ASP A 177 10.56 32.63 -7.76
CA ASP A 177 10.34 33.92 -8.44
C ASP A 177 11.33 35.02 -8.05
N GLY A 178 12.62 34.66 -7.97
CA GLY A 178 13.69 35.62 -7.66
C GLY A 178 13.67 36.12 -6.22
N ARG A 179 12.94 35.46 -5.32
CA ARG A 179 12.83 35.80 -3.90
C ARG A 179 13.05 34.58 -3.02
N LEU A 180 13.51 34.83 -1.80
CA LEU A 180 13.55 33.86 -0.72
C LEU A 180 12.32 34.06 0.16
N TRP A 181 11.58 32.99 0.42
CA TRP A 181 10.29 33.00 1.14
C TRP A 181 10.36 32.21 2.43
N ARG A 182 9.59 32.66 3.43
CA ARG A 182 9.49 32.01 4.73
C ARG A 182 8.14 32.31 5.39
N SER A 183 7.61 31.36 6.14
CA SER A 183 6.48 31.60 7.04
C SER A 183 6.88 32.47 8.24
N ILE A 184 5.93 33.23 8.78
CA ILE A 184 6.11 33.98 10.02
C ILE A 184 4.77 34.18 10.73
N GLU A 185 4.73 33.92 12.04
CA GLU A 185 3.53 34.21 12.83
C GLU A 185 3.72 35.45 13.71
N THR A 186 2.60 36.10 14.06
CA THR A 186 2.63 37.23 14.99
C THR A 186 1.48 37.15 15.99
N ARG A 187 1.73 37.58 17.24
CA ARG A 187 0.72 37.54 18.29
C ARG A 187 -0.40 38.55 18.07
N ILE A 188 -1.61 38.15 18.46
CA ILE A 188 -2.76 39.05 18.53
C ILE A 188 -2.57 40.08 19.65
N PRO A 189 -2.77 41.39 19.39
CA PRO A 189 -2.76 42.41 20.44
C PRO A 189 -3.77 42.08 21.55
N GLY A 190 -3.28 41.93 22.79
CA GLY A 190 -4.13 41.62 23.95
C GLY A 190 -4.62 40.16 24.05
N GLY A 191 -4.25 39.30 23.09
CA GLY A 191 -4.57 37.87 23.10
C GLY A 191 -3.63 37.03 23.97
N SER A 192 -3.94 35.74 24.07
CA SER A 192 -3.12 34.73 24.73
C SER A 192 -1.79 34.50 23.98
N SER A 193 -0.87 33.70 24.55
CA SER A 193 0.35 33.30 23.85
C SER A 193 0.12 32.39 22.65
N ASN A 194 -1.07 31.81 22.54
CA ASN A 194 -1.45 30.88 21.50
C ASN A 194 -2.22 31.58 20.36
N ASP A 195 -2.64 32.82 20.59
CA ASP A 195 -3.39 33.61 19.64
C ASP A 195 -2.42 34.21 18.63
N LEU A 196 -2.30 33.55 17.48
CA LEU A 196 -1.34 33.88 16.42
C LEU A 196 -2.05 34.21 15.11
N TYR A 197 -1.55 35.22 14.42
CA TYR A 197 -1.81 35.45 13.01
C TYR A 197 -0.79 34.69 12.17
N ALA A 198 -1.25 34.00 11.13
CA ALA A 198 -0.40 33.44 10.10
C ALA A 198 0.00 34.49 9.06
N GLY A 199 1.20 34.38 8.50
CA GLY A 199 1.76 35.28 7.51
C GLY A 199 2.98 34.66 6.82
N VAL A 200 3.46 35.33 5.77
CA VAL A 200 4.73 35.02 5.12
C VAL A 200 5.58 36.28 5.02
N MET A 201 6.88 36.09 4.88
CA MET A 201 7.84 37.15 4.58
C MET A 201 8.76 36.72 3.46
N SER A 202 9.22 37.68 2.68
CA SER A 202 10.16 37.43 1.59
C SER A 202 11.13 38.57 1.37
N ILE A 203 12.22 38.24 0.70
CA ILE A 203 13.31 39.15 0.32
C ILE A 203 13.76 38.82 -1.10
N ALA A 204 14.22 39.80 -1.88
CA ALA A 204 14.77 39.52 -3.20
C ALA A 204 16.10 38.76 -3.08
N ILE A 205 16.34 37.82 -3.99
CA ILE A 205 17.61 37.08 -4.03
C ILE A 205 18.75 38.07 -4.32
N GLY A 206 19.81 38.02 -3.51
CA GLY A 206 20.97 38.89 -3.61
C GLY A 206 20.93 40.14 -2.73
N ASP A 207 19.77 40.48 -2.17
CA ASP A 207 19.67 41.56 -1.18
C ASP A 207 20.30 41.15 0.16
N ASP A 208 20.72 42.13 0.96
CA ASP A 208 21.28 41.87 2.29
C ASP A 208 20.17 41.43 3.25
N LEU A 209 20.22 40.16 3.66
CA LEU A 209 19.31 39.57 4.65
C LEU A 209 19.32 40.31 6.00
N LEU A 210 20.37 41.06 6.33
CA LEU A 210 20.46 41.81 7.59
C LEU A 210 19.76 43.17 7.54
N ASP A 211 19.39 43.67 6.37
CA ASP A 211 18.69 44.94 6.20
C ASP A 211 17.18 44.74 6.14
N ALA A 212 16.49 45.19 7.18
CA ALA A 212 15.05 45.12 7.34
C ALA A 212 14.27 45.79 6.20
N SER A 213 14.85 46.78 5.53
CA SER A 213 14.19 47.47 4.41
C SER A 213 14.06 46.62 3.15
N ASN A 214 14.84 45.53 3.04
CA ASN A 214 14.75 44.58 1.93
C ASN A 214 13.65 43.52 2.14
N TRP A 215 13.17 43.36 3.36
CA TRP A 215 12.13 42.37 3.70
C TRP A 215 10.73 42.92 3.48
N THR A 216 9.89 42.10 2.87
CA THR A 216 8.46 42.35 2.68
C THR A 216 7.66 41.35 3.52
N PHE A 217 6.60 41.81 4.18
CA PHE A 217 5.70 40.97 4.97
C PHE A 217 4.31 40.99 4.33
N SER A 218 3.66 39.84 4.28
CA SER A 218 2.29 39.76 3.80
C SER A 218 1.28 40.39 4.77
N ASN A 219 0.03 40.52 4.31
CA ASN A 219 -1.13 40.56 5.19
C ASN A 219 -1.16 39.31 6.10
N ARG A 220 -2.08 39.33 7.06
CA ARG A 220 -2.14 38.37 8.15
C ARG A 220 -3.53 37.72 8.21
N ILE A 221 -3.56 36.42 8.48
CA ILE A 221 -4.80 35.64 8.59
C ILE A 221 -5.03 35.25 10.05
N LEU A 222 -6.24 35.54 10.54
CA LEU A 222 -6.69 35.20 11.88
C LEU A 222 -7.55 33.95 11.82
N SER A 223 -7.33 32.99 12.73
CA SER A 223 -8.19 31.82 12.87
C SER A 223 -9.60 32.19 13.31
N GLN A 224 -10.59 31.44 12.84
CA GLN A 224 -11.95 31.48 13.35
C GLN A 224 -12.30 30.12 13.93
N ASP A 225 -12.89 30.10 15.12
CA ASP A 225 -13.33 28.88 15.79
C ASP A 225 -14.28 28.04 14.91
N SER A 226 -15.11 28.72 14.11
CA SER A 226 -16.09 28.11 13.22
C SER A 226 -15.49 27.34 12.04
N TRP A 227 -14.18 27.41 11.83
CA TRP A 227 -13.50 26.70 10.74
C TRP A 227 -13.21 25.24 11.07
N LEU A 228 -13.32 24.82 12.34
CA LEU A 228 -13.13 23.43 12.74
C LEU A 228 -14.38 22.85 13.42
N PRO A 229 -14.56 21.52 13.34
CA PRO A 229 -15.60 20.81 14.09
C PRO A 229 -15.56 21.15 15.58
N GLY A 230 -16.74 21.25 16.21
CA GLY A 230 -16.85 21.62 17.62
C GLY A 230 -16.67 23.12 17.90
N ASN A 231 -16.48 23.95 16.87
CA ASN A 231 -16.34 25.40 16.95
C ASN A 231 -15.22 25.82 17.92
N ALA A 232 -14.03 25.23 17.72
CA ALA A 232 -12.84 25.52 18.50
C ALA A 232 -11.58 25.41 17.64
N PHE A 233 -10.81 26.50 17.57
CA PHE A 233 -9.54 26.57 16.86
C PHE A 233 -8.45 27.10 17.80
N ASN A 234 -7.51 26.26 18.25
CA ASN A 234 -6.59 26.69 19.31
C ASN A 234 -5.50 27.65 18.82
N SER A 235 -4.84 27.40 17.68
CA SER A 235 -3.78 28.29 17.16
C SER A 235 -3.24 27.90 15.78
N TRP A 236 -2.85 28.91 14.98
CA TRP A 236 -1.92 28.76 13.84
C TRP A 236 -0.49 28.68 14.35
N ARG A 237 0.35 27.78 13.80
CA ARG A 237 1.77 27.73 14.18
C ARG A 237 2.63 27.23 13.03
N GLU A 238 3.89 27.68 12.99
CA GLU A 238 4.98 26.91 12.40
C GLU A 238 4.72 26.52 10.93
N GLY A 239 4.40 27.51 10.09
CA GLY A 239 4.08 27.28 8.68
C GLY A 239 5.26 26.83 7.83
N ASN A 240 4.98 26.17 6.71
CA ASN A 240 5.94 25.74 5.71
C ASN A 240 5.60 26.43 4.39
N VAL A 241 6.44 27.37 3.96
CA VAL A 241 6.31 27.87 2.58
C VAL A 241 6.90 26.82 1.64
N VAL A 242 6.12 26.37 0.68
CA VAL A 242 6.45 25.31 -0.29
C VAL A 242 5.88 25.73 -1.65
N VAL A 243 6.54 25.30 -2.74
CA VAL A 243 6.00 25.45 -4.10
C VAL A 243 5.14 24.23 -4.39
N ASP A 244 3.91 24.40 -4.83
CA ASP A 244 3.04 23.31 -5.29
C ASP A 244 3.39 22.86 -6.73
N ARG A 245 2.67 21.86 -7.24
CA ARG A 245 2.92 21.29 -8.58
C ARG A 245 2.60 22.24 -9.73
N ASP A 246 1.75 23.24 -9.48
CA ASP A 246 1.35 24.26 -10.44
C ASP A 246 2.29 25.48 -10.38
N GLU A 247 3.46 25.34 -9.76
CA GLU A 247 4.45 26.39 -9.52
C GLU A 247 3.93 27.55 -8.65
N ASN A 248 2.84 27.36 -7.89
CA ASN A 248 2.35 28.39 -6.97
C ASN A 248 2.99 28.23 -5.59
N LEU A 249 3.15 29.34 -4.87
CA LEU A 249 3.58 29.32 -3.48
C LEU A 249 2.40 29.11 -2.54
N VAL A 250 2.56 28.17 -1.62
CA VAL A 250 1.63 27.93 -0.50
C VAL A 250 2.36 27.95 0.83
N ASN A 251 1.66 28.34 1.89
CA ASN A 251 2.10 28.18 3.27
C ASN A 251 1.25 27.10 3.95
N LEU A 252 1.78 25.88 4.01
CA LEU A 252 1.14 24.75 4.68
C LEU A 252 1.47 24.80 6.18
N ILE A 253 0.45 25.02 7.00
CA ILE A 253 0.60 25.43 8.39
C ILE A 253 -0.08 24.47 9.37
N ARG A 254 0.59 24.23 10.50
CA ARG A 254 0.10 23.42 11.60
C ARG A 254 -1.15 24.05 12.21
N VAL A 255 -2.15 23.20 12.48
CA VAL A 255 -3.40 23.56 13.15
C VAL A 255 -3.46 22.77 14.46
N ASP A 256 -3.78 23.42 15.57
CA ASP A 256 -3.98 22.74 16.87
C ASP A 256 -5.49 22.55 17.11
N PRO A 257 -6.08 21.37 16.79
CA PRO A 257 -7.50 21.12 16.95
C PRO A 257 -7.87 20.82 18.43
N PRO A 258 -9.17 20.82 18.78
CA PRO A 258 -9.61 20.46 20.11
C PRO A 258 -9.43 18.96 20.40
N LYS A 259 -9.65 18.57 21.67
CA LYS A 259 -9.55 17.17 22.11
C LYS A 259 -10.59 16.29 21.40
N GLY A 260 -10.19 15.06 21.06
CA GLY A 260 -11.07 14.08 20.40
C GLY A 260 -11.30 14.33 18.91
N SER A 261 -10.66 15.35 18.32
CA SER A 261 -10.67 15.59 16.86
C SER A 261 -9.58 14.80 16.14
N GLN A 262 -9.84 14.47 14.88
CA GLN A 262 -8.78 14.13 13.92
C GLN A 262 -7.84 15.33 13.72
N GLU A 263 -6.60 15.03 13.35
CA GLU A 263 -5.59 16.03 13.03
C GLU A 263 -5.73 16.56 11.61
N VAL A 264 -5.57 17.87 11.48
CA VAL A 264 -5.64 18.60 10.22
C VAL A 264 -4.47 19.56 10.09
N ALA A 265 -4.20 20.00 8.86
CA ALA A 265 -3.37 21.15 8.55
C ALA A 265 -4.13 22.11 7.63
N ALA A 266 -3.54 23.26 7.33
CA ALA A 266 -4.15 24.24 6.43
C ALA A 266 -3.18 24.72 5.35
N ILE A 267 -3.69 24.99 4.16
CA ILE A 267 -2.93 25.49 3.00
C ILE A 267 -3.31 26.95 2.73
N MET A 268 -2.40 27.90 2.97
CA MET A 268 -2.64 29.29 2.61
C MET A 268 -1.96 29.62 1.28
N ARG A 269 -2.71 30.14 0.30
CA ARG A 269 -2.13 30.54 -1.00
C ARG A 269 -1.35 31.85 -0.85
N VAL A 270 -0.13 31.90 -1.35
CA VAL A 270 0.72 33.11 -1.42
C VAL A 270 0.59 33.71 -2.81
N GLN A 271 -0.21 34.77 -2.93
CA GLN A 271 -0.50 35.43 -4.21
C GLN A 271 0.67 36.30 -4.66
N ASP A 272 1.27 37.02 -3.71
CA ASP A 272 2.43 37.89 -3.92
C ASP A 272 3.13 38.18 -2.58
N ALA A 273 4.20 38.99 -2.60
CA ALA A 273 5.00 39.31 -1.42
C ALA A 273 4.22 39.99 -0.28
N ASN A 274 3.08 40.61 -0.58
CA ASN A 274 2.21 41.32 0.35
C ASN A 274 0.91 40.56 0.65
N THR A 275 0.58 39.49 -0.08
CA THR A 275 -0.77 38.92 -0.09
C THR A 275 -0.77 37.40 0.07
N ILE A 276 -1.41 36.94 1.14
CA ILE A 276 -1.84 35.56 1.37
C ILE A 276 -3.36 35.49 1.51
N THR A 277 -3.92 34.37 1.07
CA THR A 277 -5.36 34.08 1.10
C THR A 277 -5.61 32.67 1.64
N PHE A 278 -6.75 32.45 2.27
CA PHE A 278 -7.16 31.16 2.83
C PHE A 278 -8.66 30.95 2.63
N ASP A 279 -9.05 29.79 2.11
CA ASP A 279 -10.44 29.35 2.00
C ASP A 279 -10.70 28.21 3.00
N PRO A 280 -11.38 28.46 4.12
CA PRO A 280 -11.59 27.44 5.16
C PRO A 280 -12.41 26.24 4.70
N ASN A 281 -13.14 26.33 3.59
CA ASN A 281 -13.94 25.20 3.09
C ASN A 281 -13.12 24.21 2.25
N ASN A 282 -12.01 24.66 1.67
CA ASN A 282 -11.24 23.87 0.70
C ASN A 282 -9.76 23.70 1.08
N ASP A 283 -9.27 24.51 2.00
CA ASP A 283 -7.85 24.58 2.32
C ASP A 283 -7.52 24.01 3.71
N ILE A 284 -8.47 23.36 4.40
CA ILE A 284 -8.19 22.51 5.57
C ILE A 284 -8.08 21.08 5.05
N ILE A 285 -6.94 20.45 5.30
CA ILE A 285 -6.65 19.09 4.85
C ILE A 285 -6.51 18.17 6.05
N ASP A 286 -6.91 16.93 5.89
CA ASP A 286 -6.57 15.90 6.87
C ASP A 286 -5.09 15.62 6.80
N PHE A 287 -4.44 15.57 7.95
CA PHE A 287 -3.01 15.31 8.03
C PHE A 287 -2.69 14.70 9.38
N ASN A 288 -2.43 13.38 9.41
CA ASN A 288 -2.00 12.69 10.61
C ASN A 288 -0.62 13.23 11.06
N GLY A 289 -0.60 13.93 12.20
CA GLY A 289 0.54 14.73 12.66
C GLY A 289 0.46 16.24 12.42
N GLY A 290 -0.61 16.73 11.79
CA GLY A 290 -0.88 18.13 11.50
C GLY A 290 -1.01 19.03 12.74
N ALA A 291 -1.17 18.46 13.95
CA ALA A 291 -1.17 19.21 15.21
C ALA A 291 0.20 19.32 15.90
N LYS A 292 1.27 18.81 15.29
CA LYS A 292 2.66 18.93 15.79
C LYS A 292 3.55 19.58 14.71
N LYS A 293 4.78 19.93 15.07
CA LYS A 293 5.73 20.56 14.14
C LYS A 293 6.16 19.53 13.10
N PHE A 294 5.97 19.87 11.84
CA PHE A 294 6.49 19.14 10.67
C PHE A 294 7.33 20.08 9.80
N THR A 295 8.10 19.52 8.87
CA THR A 295 8.88 20.30 7.91
C THR A 295 8.83 19.64 6.56
N ILE A 296 8.33 20.37 5.56
CA ILE A 296 8.08 19.82 4.24
C ILE A 296 9.18 20.26 3.29
N ARG A 297 9.67 19.32 2.48
CA ARG A 297 10.50 19.61 1.30
C ARG A 297 10.07 18.71 0.16
N TYR A 298 10.13 19.25 -1.06
CA TYR A 298 9.91 18.51 -2.29
C TYR A 298 11.19 17.81 -2.73
N ASP A 299 11.07 16.57 -3.16
CA ASP A 299 12.13 15.83 -3.84
C ASP A 299 11.74 15.60 -5.30
N ALA A 300 12.53 16.19 -6.20
CA ALA A 300 12.35 16.03 -7.64
C ALA A 300 12.70 14.61 -8.14
N GLY A 301 13.48 13.83 -7.36
CA GLY A 301 13.86 12.47 -7.73
C GLY A 301 12.70 11.48 -7.62
N THR A 302 11.92 11.58 -6.54
CA THR A 302 10.70 10.80 -6.31
C THR A 302 9.45 11.47 -6.86
N ASP A 303 9.53 12.76 -7.18
CA ASP A 303 8.37 13.58 -7.50
C ASP A 303 7.34 13.57 -6.36
N ARG A 304 7.83 13.75 -5.12
CA ARG A 304 7.00 13.72 -3.90
C ARG A 304 7.43 14.79 -2.91
N TYR A 305 6.48 15.23 -2.10
CA TYR A 305 6.73 16.00 -0.89
C TYR A 305 6.96 15.06 0.28
N TRP A 306 7.97 15.33 1.08
CA TRP A 306 8.33 14.49 2.23
C TRP A 306 8.27 15.30 3.52
N THR A 307 7.96 14.62 4.62
CA THR A 307 8.10 15.16 5.98
C THR A 307 8.21 14.05 7.01
N PHE A 308 8.82 14.35 8.16
CA PHE A 308 8.65 13.57 9.38
C PHE A 308 7.47 14.12 10.17
N ALA A 309 6.55 13.24 10.58
CA ALA A 309 5.36 13.62 11.33
C ALA A 309 5.21 12.76 12.59
N ASN A 310 4.78 13.38 13.68
CA ASN A 310 4.33 12.63 14.86
C ASN A 310 2.90 12.15 14.63
N ILE A 311 2.68 10.86 14.38
CA ILE A 311 1.35 10.33 14.06
C ILE A 311 0.57 9.83 15.29
N ILE A 312 -0.75 9.82 15.18
CA ILE A 312 -1.67 9.15 16.10
C ILE A 312 -2.11 7.83 15.47
N THR A 313 -2.05 6.77 16.28
CA THR A 313 -2.36 5.38 15.96
C THR A 313 -3.24 4.82 17.08
N PRO A 314 -3.91 3.67 16.89
CA PRO A 314 -4.66 3.01 17.96
C PRO A 314 -3.81 2.66 19.20
N TYR A 315 -2.47 2.63 19.08
CA TYR A 315 -1.56 2.27 20.17
C TYR A 315 -1.15 3.45 21.05
N ASN A 316 -1.27 4.68 20.55
CA ASN A 316 -0.99 5.89 21.33
C ASN A 316 -2.18 6.86 21.41
N ALA A 317 -3.31 6.57 20.77
CA ALA A 317 -4.48 7.42 20.80
C ALA A 317 -5.12 7.50 22.20
N ASP A 318 -5.33 8.72 22.68
CA ASP A 318 -6.17 9.01 23.84
C ASP A 318 -7.09 10.21 23.52
N PRO A 319 -8.42 10.01 23.38
CA PRO A 319 -9.34 11.09 23.02
C PRO A 319 -9.50 12.15 24.14
N THR A 320 -8.98 11.90 25.34
CA THR A 320 -9.06 12.81 26.50
C THR A 320 -7.91 13.82 26.55
N VAL A 321 -6.86 13.61 25.76
CA VAL A 321 -5.72 14.53 25.62
C VAL A 321 -5.77 15.28 24.29
N LEU A 322 -5.01 16.38 24.19
CA LEU A 322 -4.92 17.13 22.94
C LEU A 322 -4.14 16.32 21.90
N PRO A 323 -4.52 16.35 20.61
CA PRO A 323 -3.75 15.70 19.55
C PRO A 323 -2.27 16.13 19.53
N SER A 324 -2.00 17.40 19.82
CA SER A 324 -0.66 17.98 19.93
C SER A 324 0.22 17.43 21.07
N SER A 325 -0.33 16.59 21.96
CA SER A 325 0.39 15.91 23.04
C SER A 325 0.97 14.55 22.64
N HIS A 326 0.53 13.92 21.55
CA HIS A 326 1.03 12.61 21.12
C HIS A 326 2.36 12.75 20.39
N ARG A 327 3.48 12.34 21.00
CA ARG A 327 4.84 12.60 20.46
C ARG A 327 5.78 11.38 20.48
N ASN A 328 5.21 10.20 20.70
CA ASN A 328 5.95 8.97 20.95
C ASN A 328 6.27 8.17 19.70
N ILE A 329 5.65 8.50 18.57
CA ILE A 329 5.85 7.84 17.28
C ILE A 329 6.20 8.93 16.27
N VAL A 330 7.21 8.70 15.45
CA VAL A 330 7.54 9.52 14.27
C VAL A 330 7.49 8.62 13.05
N ALA A 331 6.74 9.03 12.05
CA ALA A 331 6.67 8.38 10.75
C ALA A 331 7.31 9.28 9.67
N LEU A 332 7.85 8.63 8.64
CA LEU A 332 8.11 9.26 7.36
C LEU A 332 6.78 9.29 6.59
N VAL A 333 6.40 10.48 6.14
CA VAL A 333 5.12 10.72 5.45
C VAL A 333 5.40 11.41 4.13
N GLU A 334 4.70 10.99 3.08
CA GLU A 334 4.85 11.52 1.73
C GLU A 334 3.53 12.06 1.17
N SER A 335 3.60 12.90 0.14
CA SER A 335 2.44 13.42 -0.55
C SER A 335 2.76 13.71 -2.02
N PRO A 336 1.86 13.41 -2.98
CA PRO A 336 2.02 13.82 -4.37
C PRO A 336 1.73 15.30 -4.59
N ASP A 337 0.83 15.91 -3.80
CA ASP A 337 0.12 17.15 -4.14
C ASP A 337 -0.01 18.15 -2.97
N LEU A 338 0.62 17.88 -1.82
CA LEU A 338 0.52 18.61 -0.54
C LEU A 338 -0.83 18.48 0.19
N ARG A 339 -1.80 17.77 -0.37
CA ARG A 339 -3.15 17.61 0.19
C ARG A 339 -3.36 16.22 0.75
N ASN A 340 -2.99 15.19 -0.02
CA ASN A 340 -3.15 13.79 0.33
C ASN A 340 -1.82 13.27 0.88
N TRP A 341 -1.83 12.71 2.11
CA TRP A 341 -0.60 12.37 2.84
C TRP A 341 -0.58 10.92 3.32
N ASP A 342 0.47 10.23 2.90
CA ASP A 342 0.67 8.80 3.10
C ASP A 342 1.73 8.47 4.13
N VAL A 343 1.40 7.58 5.06
CA VAL A 343 2.39 7.02 5.98
C VAL A 343 3.21 5.98 5.22
N ASN A 344 4.51 6.28 5.02
CA ASN A 344 5.44 5.41 4.31
C ASN A 344 6.03 4.34 5.23
N ARG A 345 6.58 4.75 6.38
CA ARG A 345 7.11 3.86 7.44
C ARG A 345 7.30 4.56 8.78
N ILE A 346 7.44 3.79 9.85
CA ILE A 346 7.76 4.27 11.20
C ILE A 346 9.27 4.38 11.36
N VAL A 347 9.74 5.57 11.77
CA VAL A 347 11.17 5.90 11.87
C VAL A 347 11.69 5.70 13.28
N VAL A 348 10.95 6.17 14.28
CA VAL A 348 11.27 5.99 15.70
C VAL A 348 9.98 5.88 16.51
N GLN A 349 9.99 5.01 17.53
CA GLN A 349 8.86 4.86 18.44
C GLN A 349 9.30 4.43 19.83
N ASP A 350 8.58 4.88 20.86
CA ASP A 350 8.62 4.25 22.18
C ASP A 350 7.35 4.58 22.98
N LEU A 351 6.54 3.54 23.20
CA LEU A 351 5.25 3.62 23.90
C LEU A 351 5.33 3.22 25.38
N SER A 352 6.53 2.96 25.92
CA SER A 352 6.69 2.46 27.29
C SER A 352 6.30 3.47 28.38
N ASP A 353 6.45 4.76 28.08
CA ASP A 353 6.08 5.85 28.98
C ASP A 353 5.71 7.13 28.21
N MET A 354 4.43 7.25 27.84
CA MET A 354 3.92 8.40 27.06
C MET A 354 3.94 9.73 27.82
N GLU A 355 4.12 9.74 29.15
CA GLU A 355 4.20 10.97 29.93
C GLU A 355 5.59 11.62 29.84
N TYR A 356 6.64 10.80 29.71
CA TYR A 356 8.04 11.27 29.76
C TYR A 356 8.80 11.10 28.45
N ILE A 357 8.35 10.25 27.54
CA ILE A 357 9.04 9.99 26.27
C ILE A 357 8.43 10.80 25.13
N GLY A 358 9.26 11.36 24.25
CA GLY A 358 8.80 12.00 23.03
C GLY A 358 9.92 12.39 22.06
N PHE A 359 9.67 12.24 20.77
CA PHE A 359 10.57 12.57 19.66
C PHE A 359 9.87 13.61 18.80
N GLN A 360 10.40 14.82 18.71
CA GLN A 360 9.61 15.93 18.19
C GLN A 360 10.47 17.02 17.55
N TYR A 361 9.80 17.93 16.83
CA TYR A 361 10.42 19.10 16.25
C TYR A 361 11.48 18.81 15.17
N TRP A 362 11.36 17.68 14.48
CA TRP A 362 12.31 17.25 13.45
C TRP A 362 12.48 18.31 12.37
N ASP A 363 13.67 18.90 12.27
CA ASP A 363 14.14 19.64 11.09
C ASP A 363 15.19 18.78 10.40
N TRP A 364 15.23 18.80 9.07
CA TRP A 364 15.95 17.79 8.30
C TRP A 364 16.46 18.34 6.96
N GLN A 365 17.34 17.62 6.27
CA GLN A 365 17.83 17.96 4.93
C GLN A 365 17.99 16.68 4.10
N PHE A 366 17.85 16.78 2.78
CA PHE A 366 18.27 15.70 1.88
C PHE A 366 19.80 15.64 1.81
N GLU A 367 20.33 14.42 1.73
CA GLU A 367 21.73 14.15 1.41
C GLU A 367 21.81 12.97 0.44
N GLY A 368 21.74 13.25 -0.86
CA GLY A 368 21.65 12.19 -1.85
C GLY A 368 20.35 11.40 -1.72
N ALA A 369 20.46 10.08 -1.54
CA ALA A 369 19.32 9.18 -1.31
C ALA A 369 18.88 9.11 0.17
N ASP A 370 19.58 9.81 1.07
CA ASP A 370 19.30 9.82 2.50
C ASP A 370 18.61 11.11 2.93
N MET A 371 18.01 11.06 4.12
CA MET A 371 17.58 12.25 4.87
C MET A 371 18.35 12.32 6.18
N VAL A 372 18.83 13.50 6.57
CA VAL A 372 19.44 13.73 7.88
C VAL A 372 18.59 14.70 8.70
N ALA A 373 18.40 14.42 9.99
CA ALA A 373 17.48 15.17 10.84
C ALA A 373 18.05 15.47 12.22
N ALA A 374 17.61 16.58 12.80
CA ALA A 374 17.82 16.93 14.19
C ALA A 374 16.47 16.87 14.94
N SER A 375 16.44 16.08 16.01
CA SER A 375 15.28 15.88 16.87
C SER A 375 15.50 16.47 18.24
N ARG A 376 14.45 17.03 18.81
CA ARG A 376 14.33 17.27 20.23
C ARG A 376 13.77 16.00 20.87
N THR A 377 14.51 15.40 21.79
CA THR A 377 14.23 14.05 22.28
C THR A 377 14.12 14.03 23.80
N ALA A 378 12.93 13.70 24.30
CA ALA A 378 12.65 13.45 25.71
C ALA A 378 12.76 11.94 25.95
N TYR A 379 13.73 11.52 26.76
CA TYR A 379 14.05 10.11 26.92
C TYR A 379 14.72 9.81 28.28
N PRO A 380 14.69 8.57 28.78
CA PRO A 380 15.51 8.17 29.92
C PRO A 380 17.00 8.43 29.70
N ASP A 381 17.71 8.79 30.78
CA ASP A 381 19.15 9.13 30.73
C ASP A 381 19.96 8.58 31.92
N GLY A 382 19.33 7.78 32.79
CA GLY A 382 19.92 7.31 34.05
C GLY A 382 20.21 8.40 35.09
N LEU A 383 19.78 9.65 34.85
CA LEU A 383 20.04 10.85 35.67
C LEU A 383 18.75 11.60 36.04
N GLY A 384 17.60 10.94 35.93
CA GLY A 384 16.28 11.49 36.24
C GLY A 384 15.35 11.65 35.05
N GLY A 385 15.84 11.45 33.82
CA GLY A 385 15.07 11.49 32.58
C GLY A 385 14.66 12.91 32.16
N ALA A 386 13.79 12.97 31.15
CA ALA A 386 13.14 14.21 30.75
C ALA A 386 12.12 14.71 31.79
N ILE A 387 11.81 16.00 31.77
CA ILE A 387 10.78 16.57 32.67
C ILE A 387 9.38 16.07 32.27
N ARG A 388 9.15 15.89 30.96
CA ARG A 388 7.98 15.27 30.34
C ARG A 388 8.24 15.06 28.85
N PHE A 389 7.36 14.37 28.14
CA PHE A 389 7.42 14.12 26.68
C PHE A 389 7.73 15.37 25.85
N HIS A 390 7.19 16.53 26.24
CA HIS A 390 7.41 17.79 25.55
C HIS A 390 8.66 18.53 26.05
N ASP A 391 9.17 18.24 27.25
CA ASP A 391 10.25 18.99 27.90
C ASP A 391 11.54 18.17 27.93
N ALA A 392 12.10 18.04 26.73
CA ALA A 392 13.23 17.18 26.39
C ALA A 392 14.57 17.54 27.06
N ASN A 393 15.30 16.48 27.38
CA ASN A 393 16.65 16.47 27.93
C ASN A 393 17.74 16.20 26.87
N PHE A 394 17.39 15.79 25.65
CA PHE A 394 18.35 15.57 24.55
C PHE A 394 18.04 16.38 23.28
N ILE A 395 19.11 16.67 22.54
CA ILE A 395 19.07 16.85 21.08
C ILE A 395 19.76 15.64 20.46
N THR A 396 19.09 14.99 19.51
CA THR A 396 19.64 13.83 18.80
C THR A 396 19.65 14.03 17.30
N PHE A 397 20.66 13.48 16.64
CA PHE A 397 20.82 13.44 15.20
C PHE A 397 20.35 12.09 14.64
N HIS A 398 19.68 12.12 13.51
CA HIS A 398 19.16 10.95 12.81
C HIS A 398 19.54 11.01 11.31
N ARG A 399 19.66 9.85 10.69
CA ARG A 399 19.84 9.59 9.27
C ARG A 399 18.85 8.49 8.91
N VAL A 400 18.03 8.77 7.92
CA VAL A 400 17.09 7.82 7.33
C VAL A 400 17.64 7.52 5.94
N GLU A 401 18.16 6.31 5.79
CA GLU A 401 18.84 5.88 4.57
C GLU A 401 17.84 5.44 3.51
N ASP A 402 18.18 5.69 2.25
CA ASP A 402 17.41 5.27 1.07
C ASP A 402 15.90 5.55 1.23
N PHE A 403 15.54 6.76 1.68
CA PHE A 403 14.20 7.07 2.21
C PHE A 403 13.08 6.69 1.25
N ALA A 404 13.29 6.85 -0.06
CA ALA A 404 12.31 6.57 -1.09
C ALA A 404 12.06 5.06 -1.33
N THR A 405 13.11 4.24 -1.24
CA THR A 405 13.07 2.85 -1.74
C THR A 405 13.21 1.81 -0.64
N LYS A 406 13.90 2.13 0.46
CA LYS A 406 14.01 1.23 1.61
C LYS A 406 12.62 1.00 2.19
N ARG A 407 12.32 -0.27 2.46
CA ARG A 407 11.12 -0.68 3.19
C ARG A 407 11.55 -1.26 4.52
N PRO A 408 10.78 -1.03 5.58
CA PRO A 408 11.15 -1.53 6.89
C PRO A 408 10.93 -3.04 6.94
N THR A 409 11.82 -3.74 7.61
CA THR A 409 11.68 -5.18 7.85
C THR A 409 10.46 -5.42 8.75
N GLN A 410 9.60 -6.36 8.37
CA GLN A 410 8.40 -6.70 9.12
C GLN A 410 8.47 -8.12 9.68
N SER A 411 7.75 -8.37 10.76
CA SER A 411 7.64 -9.70 11.35
C SER A 411 6.22 -9.99 11.81
N LEU A 412 5.82 -11.26 11.70
CA LEU A 412 4.61 -11.79 12.29
C LEU A 412 4.94 -12.59 13.53
N VAL A 413 4.17 -12.41 14.60
CA VAL A 413 4.30 -13.15 15.85
C VAL A 413 2.96 -13.77 16.23
N ALA A 414 2.94 -15.09 16.43
CA ALA A 414 1.76 -15.77 16.93
C ALA A 414 1.54 -15.42 18.40
N ASP A 415 0.50 -14.63 18.70
CA ASP A 415 0.10 -14.25 20.06
C ASP A 415 -0.91 -15.27 20.59
N THR A 416 -0.41 -16.48 20.86
CA THR A 416 -1.21 -17.70 20.91
C THR A 416 -2.33 -17.65 21.95
N ASN A 417 -2.09 -17.12 23.15
CA ASN A 417 -3.12 -17.09 24.19
C ASN A 417 -4.19 -16.02 23.94
N ASN A 418 -3.87 -15.01 23.12
CA ASN A 418 -4.82 -13.98 22.70
C ASN A 418 -5.52 -14.34 21.38
N ASN A 419 -5.25 -15.52 20.81
CA ASN A 419 -5.88 -16.03 19.60
C ASN A 419 -5.76 -15.09 18.38
N ARG A 420 -4.57 -14.50 18.22
CA ARG A 420 -4.29 -13.59 17.10
C ARG A 420 -2.85 -13.73 16.60
N VAL A 421 -2.56 -13.23 15.41
CA VAL A 421 -1.19 -12.99 14.94
C VAL A 421 -0.97 -11.48 14.85
N MET A 422 0.10 -11.01 15.48
CA MET A 422 0.46 -9.59 15.49
C MET A 422 1.50 -9.30 14.43
N ARG A 423 1.34 -8.18 13.72
CA ARG A 423 2.34 -7.66 12.78
C ARG A 423 3.16 -6.56 13.44
N TYR A 424 4.46 -6.61 13.23
CA TYR A 424 5.41 -5.64 13.71
C TYR A 424 6.30 -5.12 12.59
N GLU A 425 6.74 -3.88 12.75
CA GLU A 425 7.69 -3.21 11.87
C GLU A 425 8.94 -2.84 12.66
N LEU A 426 10.12 -3.13 12.12
CA LEU A 426 11.40 -2.74 12.71
C LEU A 426 11.72 -1.31 12.29
N THR A 427 11.80 -0.40 13.26
CA THR A 427 12.15 0.99 13.02
C THR A 427 13.64 1.16 12.70
N GLU A 428 14.02 2.29 12.10
CA GLU A 428 15.43 2.65 11.82
C GLU A 428 16.28 2.75 13.11
N THR A 429 15.62 2.85 14.27
CA THR A 429 16.22 2.86 15.60
C THR A 429 16.23 1.49 16.27
N ASN A 430 16.04 0.40 15.52
CA ASN A 430 16.07 -1.00 15.99
C ASN A 430 15.03 -1.33 17.06
N GLN A 431 13.87 -0.65 17.03
CA GLN A 431 12.74 -0.92 17.92
C GLN A 431 11.61 -1.53 17.12
N TRP A 432 10.95 -2.54 17.66
CA TRP A 432 9.78 -3.14 17.01
C TRP A 432 8.52 -2.35 17.37
N MET A 433 7.80 -1.88 16.35
CA MET A 433 6.51 -1.19 16.47
C MET A 433 5.38 -2.15 16.11
N PRO A 434 4.35 -2.34 16.96
CA PRO A 434 3.12 -2.99 16.49
C PRO A 434 2.44 -2.12 15.44
N VAL A 435 2.10 -2.70 14.28
CA VAL A 435 1.40 -2.00 13.18
C VAL A 435 -0.01 -2.54 12.91
N GLY A 436 -0.42 -3.56 13.66
CA GLY A 436 -1.77 -4.12 13.58
C GLY A 436 -1.82 -5.60 13.92
N GLN A 437 -3.04 -6.13 13.99
CA GLN A 437 -3.28 -7.56 13.84
C GLN A 437 -3.04 -7.92 12.37
N PHE A 438 -2.41 -9.07 12.11
CA PHE A 438 -2.11 -9.52 10.75
C PHE A 438 -3.38 -10.02 10.06
N GLU A 439 -4.03 -11.05 10.60
CA GLU A 439 -5.23 -11.60 10.01
C GLU A 439 -6.37 -10.57 10.07
N LEU A 440 -6.91 -10.27 8.90
CA LEU A 440 -8.03 -9.37 8.74
C LEU A 440 -9.30 -10.18 8.98
N GLY A 441 -10.07 -9.77 9.99
CA GLY A 441 -11.32 -10.41 10.38
C GLY A 441 -11.23 -11.21 11.68
N ASN A 442 -12.35 -11.85 12.04
CA ASN A 442 -12.47 -12.61 13.30
C ASN A 442 -13.09 -14.00 13.14
N SER A 443 -13.40 -14.39 11.91
CA SER A 443 -14.01 -15.67 11.55
C SER A 443 -13.37 -16.18 10.26
N PHE A 444 -12.84 -17.39 10.29
CA PHE A 444 -12.14 -18.02 9.19
C PHE A 444 -12.83 -19.35 8.93
N ALA A 445 -13.59 -19.49 7.84
CA ALA A 445 -14.46 -20.67 7.60
C ALA A 445 -15.44 -20.99 8.75
N GLY A 446 -16.05 -19.96 9.33
CA GLY A 446 -17.13 -20.08 10.34
C GLY A 446 -16.66 -20.22 11.79
N THR A 447 -15.36 -20.22 12.05
CA THR A 447 -14.80 -20.19 13.42
C THR A 447 -13.65 -19.20 13.53
N GLY A 448 -13.54 -18.49 14.66
CA GLY A 448 -12.39 -17.63 14.92
C GLY A 448 -11.08 -18.40 15.04
N LEU A 449 -9.96 -17.68 14.96
CA LEU A 449 -8.64 -18.25 15.18
C LEU A 449 -8.56 -18.80 16.61
N ASN A 450 -7.92 -19.96 16.78
CA ASN A 450 -7.81 -20.60 18.08
C ASN A 450 -6.40 -21.17 18.29
N LYS A 451 -5.67 -20.58 19.24
CA LYS A 451 -4.29 -20.94 19.56
C LYS A 451 -3.39 -21.02 18.32
N PRO A 452 -3.23 -19.94 17.55
CA PRO A 452 -2.23 -19.91 16.47
C PRO A 452 -0.84 -20.17 17.07
N MET A 453 -0.09 -21.12 16.52
CA MET A 453 1.23 -21.51 17.03
C MET A 453 2.27 -21.48 15.92
N GLY A 454 2.09 -22.32 14.89
CA GLY A 454 3.02 -22.44 13.79
C GLY A 454 2.75 -21.37 12.74
N LEU A 455 3.81 -20.71 12.29
CA LEU A 455 3.78 -19.73 11.20
C LEU A 455 4.77 -20.14 10.12
N ALA A 456 4.38 -19.96 8.85
CA ALA A 456 5.27 -20.09 7.71
C ALA A 456 4.87 -19.11 6.60
N LYS A 457 5.81 -18.73 5.74
CA LYS A 457 5.59 -17.90 4.56
C LYS A 457 6.16 -18.59 3.33
N ASP A 458 5.47 -18.53 2.19
CA ASP A 458 5.99 -19.00 0.91
C ASP A 458 6.66 -17.87 0.10
N SER A 459 7.21 -18.20 -1.06
CA SER A 459 7.87 -17.22 -1.95
C SER A 459 6.91 -16.27 -2.66
N GLU A 460 5.61 -16.55 -2.62
CA GLU A 460 4.55 -15.70 -3.19
C GLU A 460 3.98 -14.73 -2.14
N GLY A 461 4.43 -14.83 -0.89
CA GLY A 461 4.00 -13.99 0.23
C GLY A 461 2.79 -14.54 1.00
N HIS A 462 2.29 -15.74 0.67
CA HIS A 462 1.21 -16.35 1.44
C HIS A 462 1.71 -16.78 2.81
N VAL A 463 0.88 -16.53 3.81
CA VAL A 463 1.17 -16.87 5.20
C VAL A 463 0.29 -18.03 5.64
N TYR A 464 0.91 -19.02 6.26
CA TYR A 464 0.24 -20.19 6.82
C TYR A 464 0.23 -20.13 8.34
N ILE A 465 -0.94 -20.37 8.95
CA ILE A 465 -1.13 -20.38 10.40
C ILE A 465 -1.64 -21.75 10.84
N GLY A 466 -0.91 -22.41 11.73
CA GLY A 466 -1.29 -23.68 12.35
C GLY A 466 -1.89 -23.48 13.73
N GLU A 467 -3.08 -24.03 13.97
CA GLU A 467 -3.78 -23.93 15.26
C GLU A 467 -3.43 -25.10 16.18
N GLN A 468 -2.74 -24.84 17.29
CA GLN A 468 -2.33 -25.86 18.26
C GLN A 468 -3.47 -26.24 19.21
N THR A 469 -4.52 -26.86 18.67
CA THR A 469 -5.69 -27.33 19.41
C THR A 469 -6.16 -28.69 18.89
N ASP A 470 -6.97 -29.39 19.68
CA ASP A 470 -7.74 -30.54 19.14
C ASP A 470 -8.74 -30.00 18.10
N GLY A 471 -8.82 -30.67 16.95
CA GLY A 471 -9.53 -30.17 15.77
C GLY A 471 -8.80 -29.04 15.05
N GLY A 472 -7.51 -28.85 15.30
CA GLY A 472 -6.71 -27.75 14.76
C GLY A 472 -6.69 -27.72 13.24
N ARG A 473 -6.61 -26.50 12.70
CA ARG A 473 -6.56 -26.23 11.27
C ARG A 473 -5.19 -25.69 10.87
N VAL A 474 -4.93 -25.77 9.58
CA VAL A 474 -3.89 -25.00 8.91
C VAL A 474 -4.58 -24.05 7.94
N LEU A 475 -4.47 -22.76 8.21
CA LEU A 475 -5.11 -21.69 7.45
C LEU A 475 -4.09 -20.99 6.55
N ARG A 476 -4.55 -20.46 5.42
CA ARG A 476 -3.74 -19.69 4.46
C ARG A 476 -4.30 -18.27 4.32
N PHE A 477 -3.40 -17.30 4.29
CA PHE A 477 -3.65 -15.88 4.14
C PHE A 477 -2.77 -15.31 3.02
N ASP A 478 -3.19 -14.20 2.42
CA ASP A 478 -2.29 -13.40 1.57
C ASP A 478 -1.32 -12.56 2.41
N SER A 479 -0.37 -11.88 1.74
CA SER A 479 0.63 -11.06 2.41
C SER A 479 0.05 -9.84 3.11
N SER A 480 -1.17 -9.41 2.79
CA SER A 480 -1.86 -8.29 3.45
C SER A 480 -2.63 -8.73 4.69
N GLY A 481 -2.88 -10.03 4.85
CA GLY A 481 -3.61 -10.60 5.97
C GLY A 481 -5.03 -11.03 5.65
N ASN A 482 -5.44 -10.99 4.38
CA ASN A 482 -6.75 -11.49 3.97
C ASN A 482 -6.77 -13.02 4.04
N PHE A 483 -7.83 -13.56 4.61
CA PHE A 483 -8.06 -14.99 4.67
C PHE A 483 -8.39 -15.54 3.27
N LEU A 484 -7.69 -16.60 2.87
CA LEU A 484 -7.92 -17.26 1.58
C LEU A 484 -8.72 -18.54 1.78
N ASN A 485 -8.19 -19.49 2.56
CA ASN A 485 -8.84 -20.77 2.79
C ASN A 485 -8.25 -21.56 3.97
N VAL A 486 -8.96 -22.60 4.40
CA VAL A 486 -8.39 -23.67 5.23
C VAL A 486 -7.76 -24.71 4.31
N ILE A 487 -6.46 -24.96 4.45
CA ILE A 487 -5.75 -25.92 3.60
C ILE A 487 -5.75 -27.34 4.17
N ALA A 488 -5.83 -27.50 5.50
CA ALA A 488 -5.91 -28.81 6.14
C ALA A 488 -6.59 -28.72 7.52
N THR A 489 -7.22 -29.81 7.96
CA THR A 489 -7.88 -29.91 9.28
C THR A 489 -7.58 -31.25 9.93
N GLU A 490 -7.38 -31.28 11.25
CA GLU A 490 -7.16 -32.52 11.97
C GLU A 490 -8.31 -33.52 11.72
N GLY A 491 -7.96 -34.78 11.43
CA GLY A 491 -8.90 -35.83 11.06
C GLY A 491 -9.17 -35.94 9.56
N VAL A 492 -8.74 -34.95 8.77
CA VAL A 492 -8.80 -34.94 7.29
C VAL A 492 -7.41 -34.60 6.75
N GLY A 493 -6.56 -35.62 6.66
CA GLY A 493 -5.21 -35.50 6.09
C GLY A 493 -4.07 -35.59 7.13
N PHE A 494 -4.30 -35.16 8.38
CA PHE A 494 -3.34 -35.35 9.48
C PHE A 494 -4.02 -35.68 10.82
N THR A 495 -3.23 -36.08 11.81
CA THR A 495 -3.64 -36.35 13.20
C THR A 495 -2.65 -35.74 14.17
N GLY A 496 -3.10 -35.16 15.27
CA GLY A 496 -2.29 -34.40 16.22
C GLY A 496 -2.39 -32.89 16.01
N ARG A 497 -1.83 -32.10 16.94
CA ARG A 497 -1.95 -30.64 16.90
C ARG A 497 -0.80 -30.02 16.09
N PRO A 498 -1.08 -29.17 15.09
CA PRO A 498 -0.07 -28.38 14.39
C PRO A 498 0.82 -27.63 15.38
N GLU A 499 2.14 -27.79 15.24
CA GLU A 499 3.12 -27.10 16.10
C GLU A 499 3.98 -26.14 15.27
N SER A 500 4.94 -26.68 14.51
CA SER A 500 5.83 -25.91 13.65
C SER A 500 5.44 -26.09 12.20
N LEU A 501 5.45 -24.99 11.45
CA LEU A 501 5.27 -24.96 10.00
C LEU A 501 6.54 -24.47 9.32
N VAL A 502 6.88 -25.03 8.17
CA VAL A 502 7.96 -24.53 7.30
C VAL A 502 7.64 -24.85 5.85
N VAL A 503 7.85 -23.90 4.93
CA VAL A 503 7.76 -24.18 3.49
C VAL A 503 9.06 -24.82 3.04
N GLY A 504 8.98 -26.00 2.43
CA GLY A 504 10.13 -26.72 1.91
C GLY A 504 10.61 -26.16 0.57
N PRO A 505 11.78 -26.62 0.08
CA PRO A 505 12.41 -26.10 -1.14
C PRO A 505 11.61 -26.34 -2.43
N THR A 506 10.57 -27.19 -2.39
CA THR A 506 9.66 -27.46 -3.52
C THR A 506 8.34 -26.69 -3.44
N GLY A 507 8.17 -25.81 -2.44
CA GLY A 507 6.94 -25.05 -2.20
C GLY A 507 5.88 -25.78 -1.37
N ASP A 508 6.10 -27.06 -1.05
CA ASP A 508 5.21 -27.81 -0.16
C ASP A 508 5.36 -27.36 1.30
N LEU A 509 4.27 -27.38 2.06
CA LEU A 509 4.27 -27.04 3.48
C LEU A 509 4.58 -28.27 4.33
N TYR A 510 5.51 -28.15 5.26
CA TYR A 510 5.86 -29.20 6.21
C TYR A 510 5.42 -28.80 7.61
N MET A 511 4.87 -29.77 8.35
CA MET A 511 4.25 -29.53 9.65
C MET A 511 4.64 -30.60 10.66
N SER A 512 5.22 -30.21 11.79
CA SER A 512 5.30 -31.12 12.94
C SER A 512 3.99 -31.12 13.71
N VAL A 513 3.64 -32.28 14.26
CA VAL A 513 2.50 -32.40 15.17
C VAL A 513 2.98 -32.74 16.58
N ALA A 514 2.55 -31.96 17.55
CA ALA A 514 2.91 -32.08 18.96
C ALA A 514 1.66 -32.24 19.83
N PHE A 515 1.85 -32.79 21.03
CA PHE A 515 0.84 -33.03 22.06
C PHE A 515 -0.29 -34.00 21.67
N GLY A 516 -0.66 -34.89 22.60
CA GLY A 516 -1.77 -35.83 22.40
C GLY A 516 -1.34 -37.17 21.78
N ALA A 517 -2.29 -37.90 21.19
CA ALA A 517 -2.01 -39.18 20.54
C ALA A 517 -1.45 -38.95 19.12
N ASN A 518 -0.49 -39.77 18.69
CA ASN A 518 0.17 -39.66 17.37
C ASN A 518 0.96 -38.35 17.16
N SER A 519 1.50 -37.76 18.23
CA SER A 519 2.43 -36.62 18.20
C SER A 519 3.86 -37.06 17.89
N ASP A 520 4.04 -37.84 16.83
CA ASP A 520 5.27 -38.56 16.49
C ASP A 520 5.63 -38.46 15.00
N LYS A 521 5.08 -37.47 14.30
CA LYS A 521 5.15 -37.34 12.84
C LYS A 521 5.49 -35.93 12.38
N VAL A 522 6.01 -35.87 11.15
CA VAL A 522 6.03 -34.66 10.33
C VAL A 522 5.20 -34.93 9.07
N TYR A 523 4.24 -34.06 8.79
CA TYR A 523 3.42 -34.10 7.59
C TYR A 523 3.99 -33.20 6.51
N LYS A 524 3.79 -33.59 5.26
CA LYS A 524 3.96 -32.78 4.06
C LYS A 524 2.58 -32.51 3.48
N ILE A 525 2.29 -31.24 3.20
CA ILE A 525 1.01 -30.74 2.73
C ILE A 525 1.27 -29.99 1.43
N ASP A 526 0.58 -30.35 0.37
CA ASP A 526 0.51 -29.54 -0.84
C ASP A 526 -0.44 -28.36 -0.58
N PRO A 527 0.05 -27.11 -0.51
CA PRO A 527 -0.78 -25.96 -0.17
C PRO A 527 -1.82 -25.61 -1.25
N SER A 528 -1.65 -26.09 -2.49
CA SER A 528 -2.59 -25.84 -3.59
C SER A 528 -3.79 -26.78 -3.56
N THR A 529 -3.59 -28.02 -3.10
CA THR A 529 -4.65 -29.04 -3.05
C THR A 529 -5.13 -29.38 -1.64
N GLY A 530 -4.39 -28.97 -0.60
CA GLY A 530 -4.64 -29.35 0.79
C GLY A 530 -4.29 -30.80 1.13
N ASN A 531 -3.72 -31.54 0.18
CA ASN A 531 -3.40 -32.95 0.37
C ASN A 531 -2.22 -33.11 1.34
N ALA A 532 -2.52 -33.66 2.53
CA ALA A 532 -1.53 -33.98 3.54
C ALA A 532 -1.12 -35.46 3.49
N SER A 533 0.18 -35.72 3.67
CA SER A 533 0.77 -37.05 3.75
C SER A 533 1.86 -37.09 4.82
N VAL A 534 2.11 -38.26 5.40
CA VAL A 534 3.20 -38.41 6.38
C VAL A 534 4.54 -38.38 5.64
N PHE A 535 5.40 -37.43 6.00
CA PHE A 535 6.73 -37.27 5.43
C PHE A 535 7.79 -37.97 6.27
N ILE A 536 7.76 -37.74 7.59
CA ILE A 536 8.53 -38.52 8.55
C ILE A 536 7.52 -39.32 9.36
N ASP A 537 7.57 -40.64 9.18
CA ASP A 537 6.73 -41.60 9.88
C ASP A 537 7.45 -42.17 11.12
N THR A 538 6.72 -43.02 11.83
CA THR A 538 7.20 -43.82 12.95
C THR A 538 8.14 -44.94 12.50
N ASN A 539 9.16 -45.26 13.31
CA ASN A 539 10.07 -46.42 13.15
C ASN A 539 11.16 -46.34 12.07
N PHE A 540 11.96 -45.28 12.10
CA PHE A 540 13.28 -45.26 11.44
C PHE A 540 14.36 -45.89 12.34
N SER A 541 15.60 -46.03 11.86
CA SER A 541 16.68 -46.71 12.61
C SER A 541 17.05 -46.06 13.96
N GLY A 542 16.65 -44.79 14.16
CA GLY A 542 16.78 -44.04 15.41
C GLY A 542 15.54 -44.06 16.31
N GLY A 543 14.49 -44.84 15.98
CA GLY A 543 13.25 -44.94 16.73
C GLY A 543 12.07 -44.18 16.08
N SER A 544 11.13 -43.73 16.90
CA SER A 544 10.04 -42.82 16.50
C SER A 544 10.29 -41.44 17.08
N LEU A 545 9.79 -40.39 16.43
CA LEU A 545 9.73 -39.07 17.05
C LEU A 545 8.79 -39.12 18.27
N ASN A 546 8.95 -38.18 19.19
CA ASN A 546 8.11 -38.04 20.37
C ASN A 546 7.98 -36.57 20.76
N ASN A 547 6.83 -35.99 20.41
CA ASN A 547 6.48 -34.59 20.61
C ASN A 547 7.42 -33.61 19.86
N PRO A 548 7.62 -33.77 18.53
CA PRO A 548 8.52 -32.92 17.77
C PRO A 548 8.02 -31.46 17.76
N ARG A 549 8.80 -30.54 18.35
CA ARG A 549 8.34 -29.16 18.57
C ARG A 549 8.68 -28.16 17.48
N ALA A 550 9.83 -28.33 16.84
CA ALA A 550 10.27 -27.44 15.77
C ALA A 550 10.88 -28.23 14.63
N ILE A 551 10.75 -27.67 13.43
CA ILE A 551 11.38 -28.19 12.21
C ILE A 551 12.00 -27.05 11.41
N ALA A 552 13.12 -27.31 10.74
CA ALA A 552 13.78 -26.34 9.87
C ALA A 552 14.46 -27.05 8.69
N PHE A 553 14.37 -26.46 7.49
CA PHE A 553 15.16 -26.89 6.34
C PHE A 553 16.49 -26.15 6.30
N GLY A 554 17.58 -26.87 6.02
CA GLY A 554 18.87 -26.26 5.71
C GLY A 554 19.10 -26.12 4.21
N ASP A 555 19.95 -25.17 3.84
CA ASP A 555 20.48 -25.04 2.47
C ASP A 555 21.31 -26.27 2.03
N ASP A 556 21.68 -27.12 2.98
CA ASP A 556 22.33 -28.41 2.79
C ASP A 556 21.39 -29.53 2.32
N GLY A 557 20.10 -29.21 2.13
CA GLY A 557 19.07 -30.12 1.64
C GLY A 557 18.51 -31.06 2.71
N ASN A 558 18.83 -30.83 3.98
CA ASN A 558 18.34 -31.65 5.09
C ASN A 558 17.16 -31.00 5.82
N LEU A 559 16.33 -31.84 6.44
CA LEU A 559 15.29 -31.43 7.38
C LEU A 559 15.74 -31.75 8.81
N TYR A 560 15.63 -30.76 9.68
CA TYR A 560 16.02 -30.80 11.07
C TYR A 560 14.80 -30.85 11.98
N VAL A 561 14.85 -31.65 13.04
CA VAL A 561 13.71 -31.84 13.96
C VAL A 561 14.16 -31.75 15.42
N ALA A 562 13.46 -30.94 16.21
CA ALA A 562 13.58 -30.87 17.66
C ALA A 562 12.67 -31.94 18.30
N ASP A 563 13.23 -33.12 18.56
CA ASP A 563 12.50 -34.27 19.09
C ASP A 563 12.44 -34.23 20.63
N ARG A 564 11.44 -33.51 21.14
CA ARG A 564 11.41 -33.00 22.52
C ARG A 564 11.52 -34.06 23.59
N GLU A 565 10.60 -35.03 23.64
CA GLU A 565 10.57 -36.00 24.74
C GLU A 565 11.65 -37.07 24.59
N ASN A 566 12.25 -37.19 23.41
CA ASN A 566 13.44 -38.02 23.19
C ASN A 566 14.73 -37.26 23.50
N ASN A 567 14.67 -35.98 23.88
CA ASN A 567 15.80 -35.15 24.27
C ASN A 567 16.91 -35.10 23.20
N VAL A 568 16.54 -34.92 21.92
CA VAL A 568 17.51 -34.96 20.82
C VAL A 568 17.10 -34.09 19.64
N PHE A 569 18.07 -33.40 19.05
CA PHE A 569 17.93 -32.82 17.71
C PHE A 569 18.32 -33.85 16.66
N ARG A 570 17.49 -34.04 15.64
CA ARG A 570 17.67 -35.07 14.60
C ARG A 570 17.77 -34.47 13.21
N ARG A 571 18.40 -35.21 12.29
CA ARG A 571 18.53 -34.86 10.87
C ARG A 571 17.89 -35.92 9.97
N PHE A 572 17.20 -35.46 8.95
CA PHE A 572 16.56 -36.25 7.91
C PHE A 572 16.91 -35.70 6.53
N ASP A 573 16.85 -36.54 5.51
CA ASP A 573 16.97 -36.13 4.12
C ASP A 573 15.74 -35.29 3.74
N GLY A 574 15.96 -34.06 3.28
CA GLY A 574 14.87 -33.09 3.06
C GLY A 574 13.96 -33.42 1.87
N MET A 575 14.39 -34.33 0.99
CA MET A 575 13.60 -34.77 -0.16
C MET A 575 12.79 -36.04 0.14
N THR A 576 13.38 -36.98 0.86
CA THR A 576 12.83 -38.34 1.05
C THR A 576 12.31 -38.60 2.45
N GLY A 577 12.64 -37.77 3.44
CA GLY A 577 12.31 -38.00 4.86
C GLY A 577 13.14 -39.10 5.50
N ALA A 578 14.17 -39.62 4.81
CA ALA A 578 15.01 -40.69 5.34
C ALA A 578 15.85 -40.20 6.53
N PHE A 579 15.87 -40.94 7.63
CA PHE A 579 16.66 -40.59 8.81
C PHE A 579 18.16 -40.64 8.51
N LEU A 580 18.87 -39.54 8.81
CA LEU A 580 20.30 -39.39 8.56
C LEU A 580 21.15 -39.45 9.85
N GLY A 581 20.53 -39.31 11.02
CA GLY A 581 21.21 -39.45 12.31
C GLY A 581 20.78 -38.42 13.35
N ASP A 582 21.14 -38.69 14.60
CA ASP A 582 21.01 -37.73 15.70
C ASP A 582 22.17 -36.72 15.63
N LEU A 583 21.88 -35.44 15.91
CA LEU A 583 22.86 -34.35 15.86
C LEU A 583 23.40 -34.02 17.25
N TYR A 584 22.50 -33.83 18.21
CA TYR A 584 22.85 -33.36 19.53
C TYR A 584 21.80 -33.77 20.54
N THR A 585 22.22 -34.40 21.64
CA THR A 585 21.36 -34.74 22.77
C THR A 585 21.26 -33.53 23.68
N ALA A 586 20.03 -33.09 23.93
CA ALA A 586 19.71 -31.92 24.74
C ALA A 586 18.37 -32.14 25.43
N ASP A 587 18.24 -31.72 26.69
CA ASP A 587 16.96 -31.88 27.38
C ASP A 587 15.90 -30.94 26.79
N ASN A 588 14.72 -31.48 26.48
CA ASN A 588 13.57 -30.74 25.96
C ASN A 588 13.92 -29.75 24.81
N PRO A 589 14.39 -30.20 23.63
CA PRO A 589 14.54 -29.30 22.48
C PRO A 589 13.17 -28.71 22.07
N GLU A 590 13.12 -27.39 21.86
CA GLU A 590 11.87 -26.65 21.66
C GLU A 590 11.84 -25.88 20.33
N GLY A 591 12.87 -25.07 20.05
CA GLY A 591 12.94 -24.20 18.87
C GLY A 591 14.07 -24.58 17.91
N LEU A 592 13.88 -24.34 16.62
CA LEU A 592 14.88 -24.55 15.56
C LEU A 592 14.72 -23.50 14.46
N VAL A 593 15.85 -23.01 13.94
CA VAL A 593 15.90 -22.19 12.73
C VAL A 593 17.19 -22.44 11.97
N TRP A 594 17.14 -22.34 10.64
CA TRP A 594 18.34 -22.26 9.82
C TRP A 594 18.75 -20.79 9.66
N ASP A 595 19.96 -20.46 10.09
CA ASP A 595 20.60 -19.19 9.79
C ASP A 595 21.20 -19.27 8.38
N GLU A 596 20.44 -18.76 7.42
CA GLU A 596 20.83 -18.63 6.02
C GLU A 596 22.01 -17.68 5.78
N PHE A 597 22.27 -16.73 6.68
CA PHE A 597 23.39 -15.80 6.56
C PHE A 597 24.72 -16.48 6.88
N GLN A 598 24.70 -17.49 7.75
CA GLN A 598 25.89 -18.23 8.18
C GLN A 598 25.91 -19.69 7.73
N SER A 599 24.87 -20.18 7.06
CA SER A 599 24.63 -21.59 6.72
C SER A 599 24.77 -22.50 7.95
N LYS A 600 24.05 -22.18 9.02
CA LYS A 600 24.12 -22.87 10.31
C LYS A 600 22.75 -23.17 10.88
N LEU A 601 22.65 -24.28 11.60
CA LEU A 601 21.45 -24.60 12.36
C LEU A 601 21.55 -24.02 13.77
N ILE A 602 20.52 -23.31 14.20
CA ILE A 602 20.38 -22.80 15.56
C ILE A 602 19.23 -23.56 16.24
N GLY A 603 19.47 -24.04 17.45
CA GLY A 603 18.46 -24.71 18.25
C GLY A 603 18.33 -24.12 19.64
N ALA A 604 17.12 -24.17 20.19
CA ALA A 604 16.86 -23.88 21.59
C ALA A 604 16.31 -25.10 22.34
N TYR A 605 16.73 -25.24 23.59
CA TYR A 605 16.30 -26.34 24.46
C TYR A 605 16.27 -25.92 25.94
N ARG A 606 15.67 -26.76 26.79
CA ARG A 606 15.55 -26.49 28.23
C ARG A 606 16.19 -27.55 29.10
N ASP A 607 17.16 -27.12 29.90
CA ASP A 607 17.86 -27.93 30.88
C ASP A 607 17.63 -27.36 32.29
N GLY A 608 17.10 -28.18 33.21
CA GLY A 608 16.91 -27.79 34.61
C GLY A 608 15.97 -26.60 34.88
N GLY A 609 15.31 -26.05 33.87
CA GLY A 609 14.53 -24.83 33.96
C GLY A 609 15.09 -23.67 33.15
N ASP A 610 16.38 -23.74 32.80
CA ASP A 610 17.09 -22.71 32.06
C ASP A 610 16.91 -22.91 30.56
N ALA A 611 16.78 -21.79 29.83
CA ALA A 611 16.68 -21.83 28.39
C ALA A 611 18.05 -21.61 27.74
N ASN A 612 18.36 -22.46 26.76
CA ASN A 612 19.67 -22.54 26.12
C ASN A 612 19.52 -22.33 24.62
N LEU A 613 20.39 -21.52 24.04
CA LEU A 613 20.52 -21.33 22.61
C LEU A 613 21.88 -21.86 22.15
N VAL A 614 21.86 -22.73 21.14
CA VAL A 614 23.05 -23.40 20.61
C VAL A 614 23.11 -23.32 19.09
N GLU A 615 24.33 -23.18 18.58
CA GLU A 615 24.65 -23.52 17.20
C GLU A 615 24.92 -25.02 17.12
N LEU A 616 24.25 -25.70 16.20
CA LEU A 616 24.32 -27.15 15.99
C LEU A 616 25.18 -27.46 14.77
N GLY A 617 26.31 -28.15 14.98
CA GLY A 617 27.27 -28.49 13.93
C GLY A 617 26.94 -29.78 13.20
N ALA A 618 27.21 -29.82 11.89
CA ALA A 618 26.97 -30.97 11.00
C ALA A 618 27.70 -32.27 11.39
N ALA A 619 28.72 -32.19 12.26
CA ALA A 619 29.54 -33.31 12.73
C ALA A 619 29.14 -33.88 14.11
N GLY A 620 27.99 -33.47 14.66
CA GLY A 620 27.42 -34.06 15.88
C GLY A 620 27.85 -33.37 17.19
N GLY A 621 27.87 -32.04 17.22
CA GLY A 621 28.18 -31.26 18.42
C GLY A 621 27.47 -29.90 18.43
N ALA A 622 27.43 -29.26 19.60
CA ALA A 622 26.80 -27.96 19.79
C ALA A 622 27.76 -26.96 20.44
N SER A 623 27.67 -25.69 20.04
CA SER A 623 28.32 -24.57 20.73
C SER A 623 27.27 -23.63 21.30
N THR A 624 27.34 -23.39 22.61
CA THR A 624 26.45 -22.47 23.31
C THR A 624 26.63 -21.05 22.80
N LEU A 625 25.55 -20.48 22.28
CA LEU A 625 25.44 -19.06 21.94
C LEU A 625 25.00 -18.25 23.16
N TYR A 626 24.07 -18.80 23.95
CA TYR A 626 23.53 -18.14 25.14
C TYR A 626 22.93 -19.14 26.15
N ASN A 627 22.99 -18.81 27.45
CA ASN A 627 22.43 -19.61 28.56
C ASN A 627 21.98 -18.66 29.68
N VAL A 628 20.69 -18.67 30.05
CA VAL A 628 20.13 -17.86 31.16
C VAL A 628 18.96 -18.59 31.85
N SER A 629 18.86 -18.38 33.17
CA SER A 629 17.82 -18.92 34.05
C SER A 629 16.47 -18.22 34.02
N ASP A 630 16.41 -17.05 33.39
CA ASP A 630 15.29 -16.10 33.50
C ASP A 630 14.45 -15.98 32.20
N ILE A 631 14.77 -16.79 31.17
CA ILE A 631 13.96 -16.90 29.95
C ILE A 631 13.10 -18.16 30.03
N GLY A 632 11.82 -18.02 29.71
CA GLY A 632 10.85 -19.12 29.67
C GLY A 632 11.01 -20.06 28.47
N ARG A 633 9.94 -20.77 28.14
CA ARG A 633 9.92 -21.69 26.99
C ARG A 633 10.18 -20.99 25.66
N ALA A 634 10.98 -21.68 24.85
CA ALA A 634 11.71 -21.14 23.71
C ALA A 634 11.16 -21.66 22.38
N LEU A 635 9.92 -21.28 22.06
CA LEU A 635 9.17 -21.99 21.02
C LEU A 635 9.51 -21.49 19.60
N GLY A 636 9.56 -20.17 19.41
CA GLY A 636 9.89 -19.55 18.13
C GLY A 636 11.31 -18.99 18.12
N ILE A 637 12.07 -19.33 17.07
CA ILE A 637 13.35 -18.71 16.76
C ILE A 637 13.31 -18.30 15.29
N VAL A 638 13.75 -17.10 14.98
CA VAL A 638 13.89 -16.60 13.61
C VAL A 638 15.18 -15.81 13.49
N VAL A 639 15.80 -15.84 12.32
CA VAL A 639 16.90 -14.95 11.98
C VAL A 639 16.34 -13.85 11.09
N ILE A 640 16.45 -12.60 11.53
CA ILE A 640 15.98 -11.42 10.78
C ILE A 640 17.19 -10.50 10.63
N GLU A 641 17.55 -10.16 9.39
CA GLU A 641 18.73 -9.35 9.07
C GLU A 641 20.04 -9.87 9.70
N GLY A 642 20.16 -11.20 9.86
CA GLY A 642 21.31 -11.86 10.50
C GLY A 642 21.30 -11.83 12.03
N ASP A 643 20.33 -11.16 12.65
CA ASP A 643 20.13 -11.17 14.10
C ASP A 643 19.14 -12.26 14.52
N ILE A 644 19.43 -12.92 15.63
CA ILE A 644 18.60 -14.01 16.14
C ILE A 644 17.54 -13.43 17.07
N TYR A 645 16.28 -13.63 16.74
CA TYR A 645 15.12 -13.31 17.56
C TYR A 645 14.49 -14.57 18.11
N TRP A 646 14.06 -14.50 19.35
CA TRP A 646 13.66 -15.67 20.12
C TRP A 646 12.48 -15.34 21.04
N SER A 647 11.36 -16.05 20.88
CA SER A 647 10.17 -15.90 21.72
C SER A 647 10.30 -16.59 23.08
N ASP A 648 9.80 -15.90 24.09
CA ASP A 648 9.65 -16.36 25.47
C ASP A 648 8.16 -16.47 25.78
N TRP A 649 7.69 -17.71 25.65
CA TRP A 649 6.30 -18.07 25.85
C TRP A 649 5.80 -17.70 27.25
N ASP A 650 6.59 -17.96 28.29
CA ASP A 650 6.11 -17.86 29.68
C ASP A 650 6.03 -16.40 30.15
N ASN A 651 6.89 -15.54 29.62
CA ASN A 651 6.95 -14.12 30.01
C ASN A 651 6.27 -13.17 29.01
N GLY A 652 5.77 -13.65 27.87
CA GLY A 652 5.09 -12.80 26.90
C GLY A 652 6.03 -11.85 26.16
N LYS A 653 7.27 -12.26 25.91
CA LYS A 653 8.32 -11.41 25.31
C LYS A 653 8.96 -12.07 24.11
N VAL A 654 9.62 -11.27 23.29
CA VAL A 654 10.61 -11.73 22.32
C VAL A 654 11.92 -11.03 22.65
N TYR A 655 13.02 -11.75 22.50
CA TYR A 655 14.36 -11.24 22.75
C TYR A 655 15.17 -11.25 21.47
N LYS A 656 16.06 -10.27 21.34
CA LYS A 656 17.09 -10.20 20.30
C LYS A 656 18.43 -10.58 20.92
N LEU A 657 19.16 -11.50 20.28
CA LEU A 657 20.55 -11.78 20.64
C LEU A 657 21.48 -10.81 19.91
N LYS A 658 22.22 -10.00 20.67
CA LYS A 658 23.23 -9.05 20.15
C LYS A 658 24.59 -9.44 20.72
N GLY A 659 25.40 -10.14 19.92
CA GLY A 659 26.65 -10.75 20.41
C GLY A 659 26.37 -11.80 21.49
N THR A 660 26.90 -11.60 22.70
CA THR A 660 26.64 -12.47 23.86
C THR A 660 25.58 -11.92 24.81
N ASN A 661 24.85 -10.86 24.42
CA ASN A 661 23.83 -10.23 25.26
C ASN A 661 22.43 -10.49 24.68
N MET A 662 21.46 -10.77 25.55
CA MET A 662 20.05 -10.81 25.17
C MET A 662 19.37 -9.51 25.58
N LEU A 663 18.71 -8.87 24.61
CA LEU A 663 17.97 -7.64 24.79
C LEU A 663 16.49 -7.94 24.60
N ALA A 664 15.68 -7.63 25.60
CA ALA A 664 14.22 -7.74 25.46
C ALA A 664 13.77 -6.76 24.37
N THR A 665 13.01 -7.26 23.41
CA THR A 665 12.38 -6.40 22.39
C THR A 665 11.06 -5.85 22.94
N SER A 666 10.72 -4.62 22.57
CA SER A 666 9.49 -3.95 23.00
C SER A 666 8.29 -4.41 22.16
N LEU A 667 7.94 -5.69 22.21
CA LEU A 667 6.69 -6.18 21.62
C LEU A 667 5.57 -6.05 22.65
N ALA A 668 4.73 -5.03 22.51
CA ALA A 668 3.67 -4.74 23.47
C ALA A 668 2.55 -5.79 23.42
N GLY A 669 2.07 -6.21 24.60
CA GLY A 669 0.77 -6.88 24.78
C GLY A 669 0.69 -8.34 24.35
N LEU A 670 1.81 -9.04 24.19
CA LEU A 670 1.83 -10.48 23.86
C LEU A 670 1.56 -11.37 25.08
N SER A 671 0.96 -12.53 24.84
CA SER A 671 0.71 -13.58 25.82
C SER A 671 0.91 -14.96 25.20
N GLY A 672 1.93 -15.70 25.67
CA GLY A 672 2.32 -16.95 25.04
C GLY A 672 2.73 -16.75 23.58
N PRO A 673 3.77 -15.95 23.28
CA PRO A 673 4.25 -15.81 21.92
C PRO A 673 4.80 -17.14 21.41
N GLY A 674 4.18 -17.66 20.35
CA GLY A 674 4.54 -18.89 19.67
C GLY A 674 5.67 -18.68 18.66
N HIS A 675 5.49 -19.20 17.44
CA HIS A 675 6.44 -19.00 16.35
C HIS A 675 6.33 -17.57 15.81
N LEU A 676 7.44 -17.11 15.22
CA LEU A 676 7.56 -15.82 14.57
C LEU A 676 8.33 -15.99 13.26
N ILE A 677 8.00 -15.17 12.27
CA ILE A 677 8.59 -15.21 10.93
C ILE A 677 8.82 -13.79 10.41
N GLU A 678 9.70 -13.64 9.44
CA GLU A 678 9.81 -12.41 8.65
C GLU A 678 8.59 -12.29 7.70
N ALA A 679 8.05 -11.09 7.58
CA ALA A 679 6.85 -10.77 6.80
C ALA A 679 7.22 -9.85 5.63
N ASP A 680 6.43 -9.92 4.55
CA ASP A 680 6.57 -8.93 3.49
C ASP A 680 6.05 -7.57 3.97
N PRO A 681 6.72 -6.46 3.60
CA PRO A 681 6.22 -5.13 3.89
C PRO A 681 4.86 -4.90 3.26
N ILE A 682 3.99 -4.16 3.95
CA ILE A 682 2.73 -3.68 3.38
C ILE A 682 3.05 -2.79 2.17
N PRO A 683 2.43 -3.00 1.00
CA PRO A 683 2.65 -2.16 -0.17
C PRO A 683 2.26 -0.70 0.09
N ILE A 684 3.08 0.23 -0.43
CA ILE A 684 2.73 1.65 -0.47
C ILE A 684 1.67 1.85 -1.55
N GLY A 685 0.71 2.73 -1.29
CA GLY A 685 -0.42 2.96 -2.18
C GLY A 685 -1.53 1.92 -2.06
N GLU A 686 -1.37 0.85 -1.26
CA GLU A 686 -2.48 -0.06 -0.95
C GLU A 686 -2.94 0.13 0.50
N ARG A 687 -4.24 0.32 0.70
CA ARG A 687 -4.84 0.50 2.02
C ARG A 687 -5.91 -0.56 2.24
N SER A 688 -5.65 -1.50 3.14
CA SER A 688 -6.62 -2.53 3.49
C SER A 688 -7.54 -2.06 4.61
N TRP A 689 -8.84 -2.27 4.41
CA TRP A 689 -9.84 -2.09 5.45
C TRP A 689 -9.58 -3.08 6.59
N THR A 690 -9.55 -2.60 7.83
CA THR A 690 -9.21 -3.41 9.02
C THR A 690 -10.39 -3.55 10.00
N HIS A 691 -11.47 -2.80 9.81
CA HIS A 691 -12.58 -2.77 10.76
C HIS A 691 -13.59 -3.91 10.50
N SER A 692 -14.02 -4.60 11.57
CA SER A 692 -14.79 -5.85 11.47
C SER A 692 -16.26 -5.77 11.04
N GLY A 693 -16.74 -4.56 10.73
CA GLY A 693 -18.11 -4.29 10.32
C GLY A 693 -18.27 -2.88 9.77
N SER A 694 -19.51 -2.40 9.68
CA SER A 694 -19.83 -1.07 9.13
C SER A 694 -19.13 0.06 9.90
N SER A 695 -18.53 0.99 9.17
CA SER A 695 -17.88 2.18 9.73
C SER A 695 -17.66 3.23 8.63
N ASN A 696 -16.98 4.33 8.95
CA ASN A 696 -16.74 5.44 8.02
C ASN A 696 -15.42 5.26 7.27
N TRP A 697 -15.42 5.62 5.98
CA TRP A 697 -14.21 5.68 5.15
C TRP A 697 -13.18 6.68 5.71
N SER A 698 -13.65 7.83 6.20
CA SER A 698 -12.85 8.96 6.67
C SER A 698 -12.03 8.69 7.94
N ASP A 699 -12.36 7.65 8.72
CA ASP A 699 -11.58 7.28 9.90
C ASP A 699 -10.37 6.44 9.49
N TRP A 700 -9.21 7.08 9.49
CA TRP A 700 -7.93 6.46 9.17
C TRP A 700 -7.60 5.24 10.03
N ASN A 701 -8.17 5.07 11.23
CA ASN A 701 -7.92 3.87 12.05
C ASN A 701 -8.55 2.60 11.47
N ASN A 702 -9.48 2.74 10.52
CA ASN A 702 -10.09 1.61 9.82
C ASN A 702 -9.24 1.10 8.65
N TRP A 703 -8.04 1.65 8.47
CA TRP A 703 -7.15 1.32 7.35
C TRP A 703 -5.75 0.95 7.84
N THR A 704 -5.05 0.10 7.10
CA THR A 704 -3.63 -0.20 7.33
C THR A 704 -2.79 1.08 7.31
N TYR A 705 -1.75 1.14 8.15
CA TYR A 705 -0.90 2.33 8.36
C TYR A 705 -1.60 3.60 8.88
N TRP A 706 -2.86 3.51 9.28
CA TRP A 706 -3.60 4.65 9.84
C TRP A 706 -3.62 5.85 8.90
N SER A 707 -3.77 5.54 7.62
CA SER A 707 -3.95 6.44 6.49
C SER A 707 -5.03 5.80 5.61
N ARG A 708 -6.07 6.56 5.30
CA ARG A 708 -7.14 6.11 4.42
C ARG A 708 -6.71 6.37 2.96
N PRO A 709 -7.22 5.59 2.00
CA PRO A 709 -6.97 5.88 0.60
C PRO A 709 -7.79 7.12 0.19
N ASP A 710 -7.12 8.13 -0.36
CA ASP A 710 -7.70 9.38 -0.84
C ASP A 710 -6.91 10.08 -1.97
N SER A 711 -6.07 9.34 -2.70
CA SER A 711 -5.37 9.85 -3.89
C SER A 711 -5.39 8.91 -5.12
N PRO A 712 -5.16 9.44 -6.34
CA PRO A 712 -4.98 8.65 -7.58
C PRO A 712 -3.79 7.68 -7.60
N ALA A 713 -2.96 7.68 -6.55
CA ALA A 713 -1.90 6.69 -6.33
C ALA A 713 -2.43 5.43 -5.62
N GLU A 714 -3.56 5.55 -4.93
CA GLU A 714 -3.98 4.61 -3.89
C GLU A 714 -5.13 3.69 -4.30
N VAL A 715 -5.01 2.43 -3.91
CA VAL A 715 -6.03 1.40 -4.09
C VAL A 715 -6.63 1.03 -2.74
N ALA A 716 -7.95 1.15 -2.63
CA ALA A 716 -8.70 0.68 -1.47
C ALA A 716 -8.92 -0.84 -1.55
N MET A 717 -8.45 -1.56 -0.54
CA MET A 717 -8.49 -3.01 -0.48
C MET A 717 -9.54 -3.48 0.55
N PHE A 718 -10.57 -4.17 0.07
CA PHE A 718 -11.65 -4.77 0.86
C PHE A 718 -11.54 -6.29 0.83
N GLY A 719 -10.74 -6.87 1.74
CA GLY A 719 -10.68 -8.32 1.92
C GLY A 719 -11.39 -8.76 3.18
N SER A 720 -10.90 -9.82 3.85
CA SER A 720 -11.66 -10.61 4.84
C SER A 720 -11.99 -9.94 6.19
N ALA A 721 -11.87 -8.62 6.28
CA ALA A 721 -11.96 -7.90 7.55
C ALA A 721 -13.36 -7.99 8.17
N ILE A 722 -14.43 -7.97 7.37
CA ILE A 722 -15.80 -7.92 7.90
C ILE A 722 -16.30 -9.31 8.31
N SER A 723 -17.06 -9.36 9.40
CA SER A 723 -17.61 -10.61 9.95
C SER A 723 -19.00 -10.98 9.42
N SER A 724 -19.62 -10.04 8.71
CA SER A 724 -20.91 -10.15 8.01
C SER A 724 -21.02 -8.97 7.05
N ASN A 725 -22.01 -9.00 6.15
CA ASN A 725 -22.26 -7.89 5.22
C ASN A 725 -22.22 -6.52 5.93
N ALA A 726 -21.43 -5.61 5.40
CA ALA A 726 -21.11 -4.34 6.04
C ALA A 726 -21.25 -3.17 5.07
N THR A 727 -21.54 -2.01 5.65
CA THR A 727 -21.66 -0.74 4.93
C THR A 727 -20.49 0.17 5.29
N ILE A 728 -19.74 0.61 4.29
CA ILE A 728 -18.68 1.61 4.41
C ILE A 728 -19.30 2.95 4.05
N ALA A 729 -19.40 3.84 5.03
CA ALA A 729 -20.02 5.14 4.84
C ALA A 729 -19.04 6.12 4.19
N LEU A 730 -19.40 6.66 3.03
CA LEU A 730 -18.66 7.68 2.29
C LEU A 730 -19.30 9.06 2.53
N ASP A 731 -18.54 9.98 3.11
CA ASP A 731 -19.00 11.30 3.57
C ASP A 731 -18.50 12.47 2.70
N ALA A 732 -17.60 12.19 1.76
CA ALA A 732 -16.97 13.15 0.86
C ALA A 732 -16.65 12.50 -0.50
N THR A 733 -16.15 13.31 -1.43
CA THR A 733 -15.58 12.80 -2.68
C THR A 733 -14.15 12.31 -2.43
N TYR A 734 -13.82 11.12 -2.93
CA TYR A 734 -12.48 10.54 -2.83
C TYR A 734 -11.98 10.16 -4.22
N GLU A 735 -10.79 10.67 -4.57
CA GLU A 735 -10.06 10.32 -5.79
C GLU A 735 -9.15 9.15 -5.49
N LEU A 736 -9.24 8.07 -6.27
CA LEU A 736 -8.57 6.80 -5.99
C LEU A 736 -8.07 6.16 -7.28
N ARG A 737 -6.94 5.45 -7.18
CA ARG A 737 -6.50 4.54 -8.25
C ARG A 737 -7.46 3.40 -8.49
N GLY A 738 -8.10 2.90 -7.44
CA GLY A 738 -8.98 1.76 -7.60
C GLY A 738 -9.55 1.17 -6.33
N LEU A 739 -10.43 0.18 -6.53
CA LEU A 739 -11.05 -0.62 -5.49
C LEU A 739 -10.80 -2.10 -5.76
N ARG A 740 -10.44 -2.88 -4.73
CA ARG A 740 -10.40 -4.34 -4.81
C ARG A 740 -11.26 -4.98 -3.74
N PHE A 741 -12.02 -6.01 -4.12
CA PHE A 741 -12.92 -6.77 -3.26
C PHE A 741 -12.54 -8.26 -3.28
N ARG A 742 -12.26 -8.83 -2.11
CA ARG A 742 -11.75 -10.19 -1.90
C ARG A 742 -12.36 -10.86 -0.66
N ASP A 743 -13.65 -10.61 -0.39
CA ASP A 743 -14.34 -11.15 0.78
C ASP A 743 -15.59 -11.91 0.36
N ASP A 744 -15.88 -12.98 1.10
CA ASP A 744 -17.12 -13.75 1.01
C ASP A 744 -18.34 -13.03 1.63
N ASN A 745 -18.09 -11.98 2.39
CA ASN A 745 -19.10 -11.07 2.89
C ASN A 745 -19.19 -9.85 1.98
N ARG A 746 -20.41 -9.35 1.87
CA ARG A 746 -20.66 -8.21 1.01
C ARG A 746 -20.24 -6.90 1.67
N TYR A 747 -19.38 -6.18 0.96
CA TYR A 747 -19.19 -4.75 1.16
C TYR A 747 -20.22 -3.94 0.36
N THR A 748 -20.79 -2.93 1.02
CA THR A 748 -21.60 -1.89 0.40
C THR A 748 -20.95 -0.55 0.70
N ILE A 749 -20.41 0.13 -0.32
CA ILE A 749 -19.97 1.52 -0.16
C ILE A 749 -21.19 2.40 -0.44
N SER A 750 -21.60 3.21 0.53
CA SER A 750 -22.80 4.05 0.41
C SER A 750 -22.60 5.37 1.15
N GLY A 751 -23.35 6.41 0.80
CA GLY A 751 -23.35 7.65 1.56
C GLY A 751 -23.69 8.86 0.70
N ALA A 752 -23.25 10.03 1.15
CA ALA A 752 -23.44 11.29 0.42
C ALA A 752 -22.21 11.66 -0.43
N GLY A 753 -21.14 10.86 -0.34
CA GLY A 753 -19.90 11.05 -1.09
C GLY A 753 -19.94 10.48 -2.51
N GLN A 754 -18.80 10.61 -3.20
CA GLN A 754 -18.56 10.13 -4.56
C GLN A 754 -17.18 9.46 -4.63
N ILE A 755 -17.02 8.49 -5.53
CA ILE A 755 -15.70 7.93 -5.88
C ILE A 755 -15.31 8.45 -7.26
N ILE A 756 -14.08 8.96 -7.39
CA ILE A 756 -13.46 9.28 -8.66
C ILE A 756 -12.34 8.27 -8.90
N LEU A 757 -12.38 7.58 -10.03
CA LEU A 757 -11.36 6.61 -10.45
C LEU A 757 -10.40 7.27 -11.42
N GLU A 758 -9.14 7.42 -11.00
CA GLU A 758 -8.07 8.13 -11.70
C GLU A 758 -6.72 7.46 -11.48
N SER A 759 -5.80 7.53 -12.43
CA SER A 759 -4.42 7.11 -12.20
C SER A 759 -3.45 8.29 -12.22
N GLU A 760 -2.61 8.39 -11.18
CA GLU A 760 -1.50 9.37 -11.21
C GLU A 760 -0.46 9.06 -12.31
N GLU A 761 -0.41 7.82 -12.79
CA GLU A 761 0.53 7.38 -13.81
C GLU A 761 -0.11 7.53 -15.20
N ALA A 762 0.36 8.49 -15.98
CA ALA A 762 -0.15 8.75 -17.31
C ALA A 762 -0.15 7.48 -18.20
N GLY A 763 -1.35 7.06 -18.62
CA GLY A 763 -1.55 5.88 -19.48
C GLY A 763 -1.66 4.55 -18.73
N SER A 764 -1.59 4.55 -17.40
CA SER A 764 -1.98 3.42 -16.56
C SER A 764 -3.47 3.52 -16.25
N PRO A 765 -4.26 2.43 -16.39
CA PRO A 765 -5.68 2.46 -16.06
C PRO A 765 -5.89 2.43 -14.54
N ALA A 766 -6.98 3.05 -14.10
CA ALA A 766 -7.57 2.81 -12.79
C ALA A 766 -8.12 1.38 -12.70
N ILE A 767 -8.31 0.86 -11.48
CA ILE A 767 -8.54 -0.58 -11.25
C ILE A 767 -9.84 -0.82 -10.49
N LEU A 768 -10.66 -1.74 -10.99
CA LEU A 768 -11.72 -2.38 -10.20
C LEU A 768 -11.47 -3.90 -10.23
N ASP A 769 -11.25 -4.51 -9.07
CA ASP A 769 -10.95 -5.94 -8.98
C ASP A 769 -11.94 -6.60 -8.02
N VAL A 770 -12.78 -7.52 -8.49
CA VAL A 770 -13.75 -8.23 -7.63
C VAL A 770 -13.56 -9.71 -7.82
N GLN A 771 -12.97 -10.36 -6.82
CA GLN A 771 -12.61 -11.78 -6.92
C GLN A 771 -13.70 -12.71 -6.41
N GLU A 772 -14.50 -12.25 -5.43
CA GLU A 772 -15.47 -13.09 -4.72
C GLU A 772 -16.84 -12.40 -4.61
N GLN A 773 -17.89 -13.20 -4.45
CA GLN A 773 -19.25 -12.76 -4.09
C GLN A 773 -19.82 -11.59 -4.88
N TYR A 774 -20.67 -10.78 -4.25
CA TYR A 774 -21.26 -9.62 -4.85
C TYR A 774 -21.17 -8.42 -3.92
N HIS A 775 -20.74 -7.29 -4.48
CA HIS A 775 -20.49 -6.04 -3.76
C HIS A 775 -21.29 -4.89 -4.38
N TYR A 776 -21.54 -3.85 -3.59
CA TYR A 776 -22.33 -2.69 -4.01
C TYR A 776 -21.53 -1.40 -3.91
N LEU A 777 -21.58 -0.62 -4.97
CA LEU A 777 -21.26 0.81 -5.01
C LEU A 777 -22.59 1.56 -5.10
N ASP A 778 -23.05 2.04 -3.95
CA ASP A 778 -24.26 2.86 -3.74
C ASP A 778 -23.84 4.32 -3.47
N VAL A 779 -22.89 4.78 -4.29
CA VAL A 779 -22.35 6.13 -4.38
C VAL A 779 -22.04 6.39 -5.84
N ASP A 780 -22.11 7.64 -6.28
CA ASP A 780 -21.77 7.98 -7.64
C ASP A 780 -20.29 7.65 -7.90
N VAL A 781 -20.01 7.09 -9.08
CA VAL A 781 -18.66 6.76 -9.52
C VAL A 781 -18.38 7.48 -10.84
N LEU A 782 -17.35 8.33 -10.84
CA LEU A 782 -16.86 9.02 -12.03
C LEU A 782 -15.52 8.43 -12.45
N MET A 783 -15.35 8.19 -13.74
CA MET A 783 -14.07 7.80 -14.34
C MET A 783 -13.41 9.00 -15.00
N THR A 784 -12.24 9.42 -14.52
CA THR A 784 -11.41 10.45 -15.17
C THR A 784 -10.31 9.85 -16.04
N ASP A 785 -10.02 8.57 -15.86
CA ASP A 785 -9.16 7.74 -16.72
C ASP A 785 -9.85 6.43 -17.15
N ASP A 786 -9.20 5.70 -18.06
CA ASP A 786 -9.58 4.33 -18.40
C ASP A 786 -9.60 3.43 -17.16
N VAL A 787 -10.64 2.60 -17.00
CA VAL A 787 -10.80 1.68 -15.87
C VAL A 787 -10.74 0.24 -16.34
N HIS A 788 -9.85 -0.54 -15.73
CA HIS A 788 -9.78 -1.98 -15.89
C HIS A 788 -10.56 -2.67 -14.76
N ALA A 789 -11.77 -3.12 -15.08
CA ALA A 789 -12.61 -3.92 -14.20
C ALA A 789 -12.43 -5.42 -14.47
N THR A 790 -11.93 -6.15 -13.49
CA THR A 790 -11.75 -7.62 -13.54
C THR A 790 -12.68 -8.28 -12.54
N MET A 791 -13.48 -9.25 -13.01
CA MET A 791 -14.48 -9.96 -12.21
C MET A 791 -14.16 -11.46 -12.19
N GLY A 792 -13.91 -12.01 -11.00
CA GLY A 792 -13.70 -13.44 -10.76
C GLY A 792 -14.95 -14.28 -11.02
N ASP A 793 -14.79 -15.61 -11.05
CA ASP A 793 -15.90 -16.52 -11.36
C ASP A 793 -17.01 -16.44 -10.30
N GLY A 794 -18.25 -16.22 -10.75
CA GLY A 794 -19.39 -15.98 -9.88
C GLY A 794 -19.41 -14.61 -9.17
N ALA A 795 -18.33 -13.82 -9.29
CA ALA A 795 -18.22 -12.50 -8.69
C ALA A 795 -19.15 -11.49 -9.38
N ARG A 796 -19.65 -10.50 -8.64
CA ARG A 796 -20.49 -9.43 -9.17
C ARG A 796 -20.19 -8.07 -8.53
N LEU A 797 -20.14 -7.03 -9.33
CA LEU A 797 -20.13 -5.65 -8.85
C LEU A 797 -21.39 -4.94 -9.30
N TYR A 798 -22.14 -4.38 -8.35
CA TYR A 798 -23.34 -3.61 -8.62
C TYR A 798 -23.08 -2.13 -8.40
N PHE A 799 -23.31 -1.32 -9.44
CA PHE A 799 -23.42 0.13 -9.34
C PHE A 799 -24.89 0.48 -9.14
N GLU A 800 -25.28 0.78 -7.90
CA GLU A 800 -26.67 1.11 -7.54
C GLU A 800 -26.95 2.61 -7.69
N ALA A 801 -25.91 3.44 -7.58
CA ALA A 801 -25.93 4.85 -7.92
C ALA A 801 -25.33 5.08 -9.33
N GLU A 802 -25.01 6.33 -9.68
CA GLU A 802 -24.53 6.67 -11.03
C GLU A 802 -23.14 6.06 -11.32
N LEU A 803 -22.96 5.56 -12.55
CA LEU A 803 -21.66 5.30 -13.14
C LEU A 803 -21.48 6.18 -14.38
N ASP A 804 -20.61 7.18 -14.28
CA ASP A 804 -20.23 8.08 -15.36
C ASP A 804 -18.83 7.73 -15.88
N LEU A 805 -18.72 7.37 -17.16
CA LEU A 805 -17.45 7.03 -17.80
C LEU A 805 -16.58 8.26 -18.07
N GLY A 806 -17.12 9.48 -18.02
CA GLY A 806 -16.39 10.72 -18.27
C GLY A 806 -15.76 10.82 -19.67
N GLY A 807 -16.21 10.00 -20.63
CA GLY A 807 -15.59 9.88 -21.96
C GLY A 807 -14.45 8.84 -22.06
N ASN A 808 -14.19 8.07 -21.00
CA ASN A 808 -13.11 7.08 -20.93
C ASN A 808 -13.57 5.65 -21.26
N GLN A 809 -12.62 4.71 -21.28
CA GLN A 809 -12.86 3.30 -21.56
C GLN A 809 -13.06 2.49 -20.27
N LEU A 810 -14.18 1.78 -20.17
CA LEU A 810 -14.43 0.79 -19.14
C LEU A 810 -14.22 -0.61 -19.70
N PHE A 811 -13.15 -1.27 -19.28
CA PHE A 811 -12.89 -2.66 -19.59
C PHE A 811 -13.57 -3.55 -18.55
N SER A 812 -14.52 -4.39 -18.95
CA SER A 812 -15.23 -5.34 -18.09
C SER A 812 -14.84 -6.75 -18.49
N PHE A 813 -13.85 -7.31 -17.78
CA PHE A 813 -13.23 -8.60 -18.10
C PHE A 813 -13.46 -9.64 -17.00
N GLY A 814 -13.32 -10.90 -17.38
CA GLY A 814 -13.42 -12.06 -16.52
C GLY A 814 -14.80 -12.71 -16.53
N PRO A 815 -14.92 -13.90 -15.92
CA PRO A 815 -16.14 -14.70 -15.94
C PRO A 815 -17.25 -14.16 -15.03
N GLY A 816 -16.96 -13.23 -14.11
CA GLY A 816 -17.95 -12.55 -13.28
C GLY A 816 -18.71 -11.44 -14.02
N ARG A 817 -19.60 -10.72 -13.33
CA ARG A 817 -20.46 -9.70 -13.96
C ARG A 817 -20.35 -8.32 -13.32
N LEU A 818 -20.22 -7.31 -14.16
CA LEU A 818 -20.47 -5.93 -13.79
C LEU A 818 -21.92 -5.56 -14.11
N TRP A 819 -22.63 -5.02 -13.13
CA TRP A 819 -24.05 -4.71 -13.20
C TRP A 819 -24.31 -3.24 -12.86
N VAL A 820 -24.99 -2.51 -13.73
CA VAL A 820 -25.39 -1.11 -13.49
C VAL A 820 -26.89 -1.05 -13.27
N SER A 821 -27.29 -0.74 -12.04
CA SER A 821 -28.69 -0.56 -11.62
C SER A 821 -29.07 0.93 -11.56
N GLY A 822 -28.12 1.83 -11.32
CA GLY A 822 -28.31 3.27 -11.32
C GLY A 822 -28.20 3.90 -12.70
N ASP A 823 -28.00 5.23 -12.73
CA ASP A 823 -27.78 5.97 -13.97
C ASP A 823 -26.44 5.56 -14.60
N PHE A 824 -26.40 5.46 -15.93
CA PHE A 824 -25.19 5.11 -16.68
C PHE A 824 -24.96 6.13 -17.78
N VAL A 825 -23.80 6.80 -17.78
CA VAL A 825 -23.50 7.86 -18.74
C VAL A 825 -22.15 7.59 -19.39
N MET A 826 -22.08 7.60 -20.72
CA MET A 826 -20.84 7.32 -21.46
C MET A 826 -20.05 8.59 -21.79
N ASN A 827 -20.71 9.70 -22.09
CA ASN A 827 -20.08 10.97 -22.48
C ASN A 827 -19.11 10.81 -23.68
N GLY A 828 -19.46 9.96 -24.66
CA GLY A 828 -18.56 9.61 -25.77
C GLY A 828 -17.53 8.52 -25.45
N GLY A 829 -17.57 7.95 -24.24
CA GLY A 829 -16.68 6.90 -23.78
C GLY A 829 -16.94 5.55 -24.43
N ARG A 830 -16.33 4.49 -23.89
CA ARG A 830 -16.43 3.14 -24.47
C ARG A 830 -16.56 2.05 -23.42
N VAL A 831 -17.45 1.11 -23.64
CA VAL A 831 -17.50 -0.15 -22.88
C VAL A 831 -16.78 -1.24 -23.67
N VAL A 832 -15.80 -1.90 -23.05
CA VAL A 832 -15.02 -2.98 -23.65
C VAL A 832 -15.27 -4.27 -22.88
N VAL A 833 -15.71 -5.33 -23.55
CA VAL A 833 -15.97 -6.65 -22.94
C VAL A 833 -15.10 -7.74 -23.55
N ASP A 834 -14.79 -8.77 -22.78
CA ASP A 834 -14.01 -9.93 -23.25
C ASP A 834 -14.84 -11.13 -23.69
N GLY A 835 -16.16 -11.06 -23.51
CA GLY A 835 -17.12 -12.10 -23.86
C GLY A 835 -17.12 -13.32 -22.95
N GLN A 836 -16.37 -13.33 -21.84
CA GLN A 836 -16.51 -14.36 -20.81
C GLN A 836 -17.82 -14.18 -20.02
N SER A 837 -18.23 -12.93 -19.81
CA SER A 837 -19.51 -12.54 -19.23
C SER A 837 -20.03 -11.24 -19.81
N ALA A 838 -21.34 -11.07 -19.78
CA ALA A 838 -22.02 -9.89 -20.32
C ALA A 838 -21.99 -8.70 -19.35
N PHE A 839 -21.77 -7.51 -19.90
CA PHE A 839 -22.06 -6.25 -19.21
C PHE A 839 -23.57 -6.13 -19.00
N SER A 840 -24.03 -5.79 -17.80
CA SER A 840 -25.45 -5.96 -17.43
C SER A 840 -26.11 -4.68 -16.93
N PHE A 841 -27.34 -4.44 -17.37
CA PHE A 841 -28.20 -3.35 -16.89
C PHE A 841 -29.37 -3.86 -16.03
N GLY A 842 -29.66 -3.14 -14.95
CA GLY A 842 -30.72 -3.43 -13.98
C GLY A 842 -32.07 -2.78 -14.30
N THR A 843 -33.12 -3.19 -13.59
CA THR A 843 -34.49 -2.69 -13.82
C THR A 843 -34.67 -1.18 -13.65
N ASN A 844 -33.78 -0.55 -12.87
CA ASN A 844 -33.84 0.87 -12.57
C ASN A 844 -32.82 1.67 -13.39
N SER A 845 -32.04 1.01 -14.26
CA SER A 845 -30.98 1.69 -14.98
C SER A 845 -31.55 2.70 -15.96
N ASN A 846 -30.99 3.90 -15.96
CA ASN A 846 -31.23 4.90 -16.99
C ASN A 846 -29.92 5.14 -17.73
N ALA A 847 -29.76 4.50 -18.88
CA ALA A 847 -28.55 4.59 -19.67
C ALA A 847 -28.60 5.79 -20.63
N THR A 848 -27.45 6.41 -20.88
CA THR A 848 -27.18 7.31 -22.00
C THR A 848 -26.03 6.68 -22.78
N LEU A 849 -26.33 6.11 -23.95
CA LEU A 849 -25.38 5.30 -24.73
C LEU A 849 -24.74 6.09 -25.85
N ASP A 850 -24.24 7.30 -25.56
CA ASP A 850 -23.65 8.22 -26.53
C ASP A 850 -22.17 7.93 -26.84
N GLY A 851 -21.79 6.64 -26.91
CA GLY A 851 -20.43 6.20 -27.19
C GLY A 851 -20.35 4.76 -27.70
N ASP A 852 -19.16 4.17 -27.70
CA ASP A 852 -18.87 2.90 -28.39
C ASP A 852 -19.03 1.66 -27.48
N PHE A 853 -19.48 0.55 -28.06
CA PHE A 853 -19.34 -0.77 -27.46
C PHE A 853 -18.28 -1.58 -28.20
N GLN A 854 -17.35 -2.23 -27.49
CA GLN A 854 -16.27 -3.02 -28.11
C GLN A 854 -16.18 -4.42 -27.52
N PHE A 855 -16.03 -5.41 -28.40
CA PHE A 855 -15.76 -6.79 -28.02
C PHE A 855 -14.30 -7.17 -28.33
N ILE A 856 -13.55 -7.59 -27.32
CA ILE A 856 -12.18 -8.11 -27.44
C ILE A 856 -12.15 -9.52 -26.86
N PRO A 857 -12.39 -10.57 -27.67
CA PRO A 857 -12.56 -11.92 -27.16
C PRO A 857 -11.36 -12.39 -26.37
N ASP A 858 -11.62 -12.95 -25.19
CA ASP A 858 -10.61 -13.69 -24.43
C ASP A 858 -9.98 -14.80 -25.29
N GLU A 859 -8.70 -15.08 -25.08
CA GLU A 859 -7.95 -16.06 -25.87
C GLU A 859 -8.52 -17.49 -25.77
N SER A 860 -9.31 -17.79 -24.73
CA SER A 860 -10.00 -19.07 -24.57
C SER A 860 -11.24 -19.22 -25.45
N LEU A 861 -11.75 -18.14 -26.04
CA LEU A 861 -12.96 -18.13 -26.85
C LEU A 861 -12.66 -18.40 -28.34
N SER A 862 -13.52 -19.19 -28.98
CA SER A 862 -13.38 -19.54 -30.41
C SER A 862 -14.38 -18.76 -31.27
N LEU A 863 -13.89 -17.98 -32.23
CA LEU A 863 -14.70 -17.28 -33.24
C LEU A 863 -15.03 -18.18 -34.44
N ALA A 864 -15.95 -19.14 -34.25
CA ALA A 864 -16.32 -20.12 -35.28
C ALA A 864 -17.79 -19.99 -35.71
N LEU A 865 -18.11 -20.44 -36.92
CA LEU A 865 -19.47 -20.43 -37.47
C LEU A 865 -20.50 -21.02 -36.47
N GLY A 866 -21.55 -20.27 -36.20
CA GLY A 866 -22.64 -20.61 -35.29
C GLY A 866 -22.33 -20.40 -33.80
N GLN A 867 -21.15 -19.88 -33.45
CA GLN A 867 -20.86 -19.46 -32.07
C GLN A 867 -21.58 -18.15 -31.77
N SER A 868 -22.22 -18.09 -30.60
CA SER A 868 -22.91 -16.92 -30.10
C SER A 868 -22.29 -16.46 -28.79
N PHE A 869 -22.22 -15.15 -28.59
CA PHE A 869 -21.65 -14.53 -27.40
C PHE A 869 -22.72 -13.63 -26.76
N ASP A 870 -23.02 -13.87 -25.49
CA ASP A 870 -23.84 -12.99 -24.65
C ASP A 870 -22.94 -11.86 -24.14
N LEU A 871 -23.08 -10.67 -24.72
CA LEU A 871 -22.21 -9.52 -24.46
C LEU A 871 -22.90 -8.44 -23.62
N LEU A 872 -24.23 -8.37 -23.67
CA LEU A 872 -25.00 -7.27 -23.09
C LEU A 872 -26.34 -7.72 -22.51
N ASN A 873 -26.48 -7.71 -21.19
CA ASN A 873 -27.74 -8.07 -20.52
C ASN A 873 -28.54 -6.83 -20.09
N GLY A 874 -29.85 -6.99 -19.95
CA GLY A 874 -30.73 -5.90 -19.49
C GLY A 874 -31.15 -4.92 -20.59
N VAL A 875 -31.06 -5.31 -21.87
CA VAL A 875 -31.42 -4.46 -23.02
C VAL A 875 -32.84 -3.89 -22.97
N GLY A 876 -33.77 -4.60 -22.32
CA GLY A 876 -35.14 -4.10 -22.09
C GLY A 876 -35.23 -2.86 -21.18
N TYR A 877 -34.14 -2.51 -20.50
CA TYR A 877 -34.04 -1.33 -19.63
C TYR A 877 -33.29 -0.16 -20.29
N LEU A 878 -32.76 -0.35 -21.50
CA LEU A 878 -32.06 0.71 -22.25
C LEU A 878 -33.00 1.70 -22.94
N GLY A 879 -34.32 1.44 -22.92
CA GLY A 879 -35.29 2.29 -23.60
C GLY A 879 -35.10 2.28 -25.12
N ASN A 880 -34.81 3.45 -25.71
CA ASN A 880 -34.52 3.60 -27.15
C ASN A 880 -33.05 3.95 -27.42
N GLU A 881 -32.20 3.87 -26.41
CA GLU A 881 -30.78 4.19 -26.53
C GLU A 881 -30.05 3.13 -27.34
N THR A 882 -29.06 3.56 -28.11
CA THR A 882 -28.18 2.71 -28.91
C THR A 882 -26.76 3.26 -28.81
N PHE A 883 -25.76 2.37 -28.73
CA PHE A 883 -24.36 2.76 -28.88
C PHE A 883 -24.11 3.42 -30.24
N ASP A 884 -23.16 4.33 -30.31
CA ASP A 884 -22.74 5.01 -31.54
C ASP A 884 -22.16 4.01 -32.54
N ASP A 885 -21.26 3.14 -32.07
CA ASP A 885 -20.68 2.04 -32.85
C ASP A 885 -20.57 0.76 -32.02
N ILE A 886 -20.68 -0.40 -32.71
CA ILE A 886 -20.38 -1.73 -32.14
C ILE A 886 -19.12 -2.27 -32.81
N LEU A 887 -18.00 -2.20 -32.11
CA LEU A 887 -16.67 -2.56 -32.59
C LEU A 887 -16.38 -4.04 -32.30
N LEU A 888 -16.37 -4.86 -33.36
CA LEU A 888 -16.16 -6.30 -33.27
C LEU A 888 -14.80 -6.72 -33.85
N PRO A 889 -14.19 -7.81 -33.36
CA PRO A 889 -12.91 -8.28 -33.89
C PRO A 889 -13.10 -8.83 -35.31
N ALA A 890 -12.03 -8.78 -36.11
CA ALA A 890 -12.04 -9.34 -37.46
C ALA A 890 -12.27 -10.87 -37.43
N LEU A 891 -13.13 -11.36 -38.31
CA LEU A 891 -13.42 -12.78 -38.46
C LEU A 891 -12.59 -13.43 -39.59
N PRO A 892 -12.39 -14.76 -39.54
CA PRO A 892 -11.87 -15.51 -40.68
C PRO A 892 -12.70 -15.29 -41.96
N SER A 893 -12.05 -15.40 -43.11
CA SER A 893 -12.71 -15.25 -44.42
C SER A 893 -13.93 -16.17 -44.57
N GLY A 894 -15.04 -15.61 -45.07
CA GLY A 894 -16.32 -16.32 -45.24
C GLY A 894 -17.26 -16.24 -44.04
N LEU A 895 -16.87 -15.56 -42.96
CA LEU A 895 -17.68 -15.35 -41.77
C LEU A 895 -17.97 -13.86 -41.55
N VAL A 896 -19.15 -13.56 -41.01
CA VAL A 896 -19.62 -12.21 -40.64
C VAL A 896 -20.25 -12.23 -39.26
N TRP A 897 -20.40 -11.06 -38.65
CA TRP A 897 -21.12 -10.91 -37.39
C TRP A 897 -22.61 -10.66 -37.65
N ASP A 898 -23.48 -11.45 -37.03
CA ASP A 898 -24.91 -11.21 -36.96
C ASP A 898 -25.24 -10.47 -35.64
N LEU A 899 -25.69 -9.23 -35.80
CA LEU A 899 -26.05 -8.29 -34.73
C LEU A 899 -27.57 -8.20 -34.49
N SER A 900 -28.39 -8.97 -35.21
CA SER A 900 -29.86 -8.84 -35.18
C SER A 900 -30.48 -9.04 -33.79
N SER A 901 -29.81 -9.82 -32.94
CA SER A 901 -30.19 -10.06 -31.54
C SER A 901 -29.50 -9.16 -30.53
N PHE A 902 -28.59 -8.26 -30.93
CA PHE A 902 -27.79 -7.49 -29.96
C PHE A 902 -28.66 -6.61 -29.06
N TYR A 903 -29.57 -5.80 -29.61
CA TYR A 903 -30.47 -4.95 -28.83
C TYR A 903 -31.74 -5.66 -28.33
N ASN A 904 -31.92 -6.94 -28.63
CA ASN A 904 -33.09 -7.72 -28.19
C ASN A 904 -32.74 -8.69 -27.07
N ASP A 905 -31.59 -9.36 -27.20
CA ASP A 905 -31.14 -10.45 -26.34
C ASP A 905 -29.69 -10.26 -25.85
N GLY A 906 -28.98 -9.23 -26.32
CA GLY A 906 -27.57 -9.02 -25.94
C GLY A 906 -26.55 -9.85 -26.72
N ILE A 907 -27.02 -10.58 -27.73
CA ILE A 907 -26.27 -11.66 -28.36
C ILE A 907 -25.75 -11.22 -29.72
N VAL A 908 -24.47 -11.49 -29.96
CA VAL A 908 -23.86 -11.49 -31.30
C VAL A 908 -23.54 -12.91 -31.73
N THR A 909 -23.72 -13.23 -33.01
CA THR A 909 -23.46 -14.57 -33.54
C THR A 909 -22.50 -14.53 -34.72
N VAL A 910 -21.57 -15.46 -34.79
CA VAL A 910 -20.73 -15.64 -35.97
C VAL A 910 -21.54 -16.39 -37.02
N ALA A 911 -21.91 -15.71 -38.10
CA ALA A 911 -22.68 -16.24 -39.20
C ALA A 911 -21.80 -16.48 -40.43
N ALA A 912 -22.33 -17.23 -41.40
CA ALA A 912 -21.70 -17.34 -42.72
C ALA A 912 -22.03 -16.08 -43.52
N ALA A 913 -21.04 -15.53 -44.24
CA ALA A 913 -21.28 -14.41 -45.14
C ALA A 913 -22.35 -14.78 -46.17
N ALA A 914 -23.36 -13.92 -46.32
CA ALA A 914 -24.44 -14.17 -47.28
C ALA A 914 -23.86 -14.14 -48.70
N ALA A 915 -24.00 -15.23 -49.46
CA ALA A 915 -23.51 -15.35 -50.84
C ALA A 915 -23.87 -14.14 -51.74
N GLY A 916 -25.04 -13.53 -51.53
CA GLY A 916 -25.53 -12.37 -52.27
C GLY A 916 -25.09 -10.99 -51.75
N ASP A 917 -24.33 -10.91 -50.66
CA ASP A 917 -23.72 -9.68 -50.14
C ASP A 917 -22.41 -9.42 -50.91
N PHE A 918 -22.47 -8.51 -51.87
CA PHE A 918 -21.43 -8.24 -52.85
C PHE A 918 -20.58 -7.03 -52.51
N ASP A 919 -21.08 -6.02 -51.78
CA ASP A 919 -20.23 -4.95 -51.24
C ASP A 919 -19.64 -5.27 -49.85
N SER A 920 -20.03 -6.40 -49.27
CA SER A 920 -19.54 -6.88 -47.97
C SER A 920 -19.90 -5.94 -46.83
N ASP A 921 -21.03 -5.24 -46.92
CA ASP A 921 -21.53 -4.37 -45.86
C ASP A 921 -22.36 -5.11 -44.79
N GLY A 922 -22.62 -6.41 -45.02
CA GLY A 922 -23.22 -7.32 -44.06
C GLY A 922 -24.73 -7.54 -44.24
N ASP A 923 -25.37 -6.90 -45.22
CA ASP A 923 -26.73 -7.23 -45.61
C ASP A 923 -26.85 -7.67 -47.08
N VAL A 924 -28.07 -7.96 -47.54
CA VAL A 924 -28.32 -8.34 -48.94
C VAL A 924 -29.47 -7.49 -49.44
N ASP A 925 -29.16 -6.41 -50.15
CA ASP A 925 -30.11 -5.36 -50.46
C ASP A 925 -30.05 -4.85 -51.91
N ALA A 926 -30.59 -3.65 -52.17
CA ALA A 926 -30.65 -3.10 -53.51
C ALA A 926 -29.29 -2.63 -54.05
N ASP A 927 -28.33 -2.33 -53.18
CA ASP A 927 -26.99 -1.90 -53.55
C ASP A 927 -26.17 -3.10 -54.03
N ASP A 928 -26.31 -4.27 -53.40
CA ASP A 928 -25.81 -5.55 -53.94
C ASP A 928 -26.41 -5.88 -55.30
N LEU A 929 -27.72 -5.70 -55.44
CA LEU A 929 -28.38 -5.92 -56.72
C LEU A 929 -27.78 -5.03 -57.80
N ALA A 930 -27.40 -3.79 -57.47
CA ALA A 930 -26.76 -2.89 -58.41
C ALA A 930 -25.36 -3.40 -58.83
N ILE A 931 -24.61 -3.99 -57.91
CA ILE A 931 -23.31 -4.62 -58.19
C ILE A 931 -23.48 -5.80 -59.14
N TRP A 932 -24.40 -6.72 -58.84
CA TRP A 932 -24.72 -7.82 -59.74
C TRP A 932 -25.19 -7.33 -61.11
N GLN A 933 -26.11 -6.36 -61.15
CA GLN A 933 -26.63 -5.79 -62.40
C GLN A 933 -25.53 -5.15 -63.26
N SER A 934 -24.54 -4.52 -62.63
CA SER A 934 -23.44 -3.85 -63.31
C SER A 934 -22.48 -4.82 -63.99
N ASN A 935 -22.38 -6.04 -63.49
CA ASN A 935 -21.45 -7.07 -63.94
C ASN A 935 -22.12 -8.27 -64.63
N PHE A 936 -23.46 -8.32 -64.64
CA PHE A 936 -24.23 -9.39 -65.27
C PHE A 936 -23.78 -9.67 -66.72
N GLY A 937 -23.48 -10.93 -67.01
CA GLY A 937 -22.95 -11.39 -68.29
C GLY A 937 -21.41 -11.42 -68.37
N MET A 938 -20.71 -11.20 -67.26
CA MET A 938 -19.30 -11.58 -67.12
C MET A 938 -19.22 -13.13 -67.16
N ASN A 939 -18.43 -13.71 -68.07
CA ASN A 939 -18.46 -15.17 -68.35
C ASN A 939 -17.24 -15.95 -67.82
N ALA A 940 -16.33 -15.27 -67.09
CA ALA A 940 -15.13 -15.86 -66.48
C ALA A 940 -14.36 -14.79 -65.68
N GLY A 941 -13.78 -15.19 -64.55
CA GLY A 941 -12.93 -14.35 -63.72
C GLY A 941 -13.68 -13.34 -62.86
N ALA A 942 -14.98 -13.56 -62.65
CA ALA A 942 -15.75 -12.85 -61.65
C ALA A 942 -15.30 -13.27 -60.24
N GLU A 943 -15.31 -12.31 -59.32
CA GLU A 943 -15.17 -12.53 -57.89
C GLU A 943 -16.49 -12.17 -57.21
N ARG A 944 -16.69 -12.54 -55.94
CA ARG A 944 -17.91 -12.17 -55.18
C ARG A 944 -18.25 -10.69 -55.23
N THR A 945 -17.25 -9.82 -55.16
CA THR A 945 -17.45 -8.37 -55.26
C THR A 945 -17.89 -7.89 -56.66
N ASN A 946 -17.93 -8.78 -57.64
CA ASN A 946 -18.48 -8.56 -58.96
C ASN A 946 -19.90 -9.13 -59.10
N GLY A 947 -20.46 -9.76 -58.07
CA GLY A 947 -21.78 -10.39 -58.12
C GLY A 947 -21.76 -11.89 -58.38
N ASP A 948 -20.62 -12.58 -58.27
CA ASP A 948 -20.51 -14.04 -58.37
C ASP A 948 -20.79 -14.69 -57.00
N ALA A 949 -22.05 -15.03 -56.74
CA ALA A 949 -22.51 -15.51 -55.45
C ALA A 949 -22.23 -17.00 -55.23
N ASP A 950 -22.22 -17.81 -56.29
CA ASP A 950 -21.95 -19.26 -56.18
C ASP A 950 -20.48 -19.65 -56.45
N GLU A 951 -19.65 -18.65 -56.70
CA GLU A 951 -18.18 -18.71 -56.85
C GLU A 951 -17.74 -19.60 -58.03
N ASP A 952 -18.55 -19.67 -59.09
CA ASP A 952 -18.23 -20.44 -60.29
C ASP A 952 -17.38 -19.67 -61.32
N GLY A 953 -17.15 -18.38 -61.06
CA GLY A 953 -16.30 -17.47 -61.82
C GLY A 953 -17.04 -16.69 -62.91
N ASP A 954 -18.37 -16.77 -62.99
CA ASP A 954 -19.20 -15.93 -63.85
C ASP A 954 -20.26 -15.12 -63.07
N VAL A 955 -21.01 -14.22 -63.73
CA VAL A 955 -22.08 -13.42 -63.08
C VAL A 955 -23.35 -13.60 -63.90
N ASP A 956 -24.21 -14.49 -63.45
CA ASP A 956 -25.36 -14.96 -64.19
C ASP A 956 -26.66 -15.04 -63.35
N GLY A 957 -27.68 -15.73 -63.88
CA GLY A 957 -28.98 -15.83 -63.21
C GLY A 957 -28.99 -16.69 -61.94
N MET A 958 -27.98 -17.55 -61.74
CA MET A 958 -27.78 -18.34 -60.53
C MET A 958 -27.33 -17.45 -59.37
N ASP A 959 -26.47 -16.47 -59.63
CA ASP A 959 -26.07 -15.50 -58.62
C ASP A 959 -27.19 -14.57 -58.21
N LEU A 960 -27.98 -14.13 -59.19
CA LEU A 960 -29.20 -13.38 -58.91
C LEU A 960 -30.16 -14.20 -58.05
N LEU A 961 -30.22 -15.51 -58.26
CA LEU A 961 -31.07 -16.41 -57.48
C LEU A 961 -30.54 -16.55 -56.04
N ALA A 962 -29.22 -16.53 -55.84
CA ALA A 962 -28.60 -16.49 -54.51
C ALA A 962 -28.94 -15.18 -53.79
N TRP A 963 -28.73 -14.03 -54.45
CA TRP A 963 -29.15 -12.72 -53.95
C TRP A 963 -30.66 -12.68 -53.64
N GLN A 964 -31.53 -13.12 -54.56
CA GLN A 964 -32.99 -13.13 -54.36
C GLN A 964 -33.44 -13.97 -53.17
N ARG A 965 -32.72 -15.06 -52.87
CA ARG A 965 -33.02 -15.92 -51.72
C ARG A 965 -32.58 -15.30 -50.40
N GLN A 966 -31.61 -14.40 -50.44
CA GLN A 966 -31.01 -13.78 -49.28
C GLN A 966 -31.44 -12.33 -49.07
N PHE A 967 -32.13 -11.72 -50.05
CA PHE A 967 -32.62 -10.35 -50.01
C PHE A 967 -33.48 -10.09 -48.77
N THR A 968 -33.03 -9.16 -47.92
CA THR A 968 -33.69 -8.81 -46.66
C THR A 968 -34.63 -7.60 -46.80
N GLY A 969 -34.47 -6.78 -47.85
CA GLY A 969 -35.30 -5.60 -48.09
C GLY A 969 -34.96 -4.43 -47.16
N ALA A 970 -34.94 -3.21 -47.71
CA ALA A 970 -34.40 -2.03 -47.02
C ALA A 970 -35.05 -1.75 -45.64
N ASN A 971 -34.17 -1.75 -44.62
CA ASN A 971 -34.20 -1.14 -43.28
C ASN A 971 -34.87 -1.87 -42.09
N PRO A 972 -34.12 -2.08 -40.98
CA PRO A 972 -34.64 -1.96 -39.63
C PRO A 972 -33.88 -0.91 -38.81
N LEU A 973 -34.17 0.37 -39.04
CA LEU A 973 -34.08 1.39 -37.99
C LEU A 973 -35.48 2.00 -37.77
N THR A 974 -36.05 1.67 -36.62
CA THR A 974 -37.13 2.34 -35.85
C THR A 974 -38.63 2.11 -36.16
N SER A 975 -39.32 1.71 -35.08
CA SER A 975 -40.71 2.00 -34.65
C SER A 975 -41.86 0.97 -34.85
N GLN A 976 -42.14 0.29 -33.74
CA GLN A 976 -43.41 -0.13 -33.11
C GLN A 976 -44.71 -0.45 -33.91
N ALA A 977 -45.24 -1.63 -33.51
CA ALA A 977 -46.64 -2.02 -33.28
C ALA A 977 -47.47 -2.69 -34.40
N SER A 978 -47.61 -4.01 -34.33
CA SER A 978 -48.76 -4.68 -33.65
C SER A 978 -48.82 -6.18 -34.04
N SER A 979 -48.52 -7.08 -33.09
CA SER A 979 -48.74 -8.51 -33.30
C SER A 979 -50.22 -8.86 -33.08
N GLN A 980 -50.93 -9.10 -34.18
CA GLN A 980 -52.20 -9.80 -34.12
C GLN A 980 -51.92 -11.30 -33.93
N VAL A 981 -52.39 -11.84 -32.81
CA VAL A 981 -52.34 -13.26 -32.47
C VAL A 981 -53.05 -14.09 -33.55
N VAL A 982 -52.33 -15.06 -34.13
CA VAL A 982 -52.91 -16.19 -34.87
C VAL A 982 -52.46 -17.50 -34.17
N PRO A 983 -53.36 -18.45 -33.83
CA PRO A 983 -53.04 -19.56 -32.94
C PRO A 983 -52.24 -20.69 -33.63
N GLU A 984 -51.34 -21.32 -32.86
CA GLU A 984 -50.61 -22.54 -33.24
C GLU A 984 -51.55 -23.75 -33.47
N PRO A 985 -51.25 -24.64 -34.43
CA PRO A 985 -51.76 -26.01 -34.42
C PRO A 985 -50.90 -26.89 -33.48
N GLY A 986 -51.57 -27.50 -32.49
CA GLY A 986 -50.95 -28.33 -31.46
C GLY A 986 -50.13 -29.54 -31.96
N ALA A 987 -49.24 -29.98 -31.07
CA ALA A 987 -48.15 -30.96 -31.22
C ALA A 987 -48.51 -32.40 -31.64
N THR A 988 -49.58 -32.64 -32.41
CA THR A 988 -50.04 -34.00 -32.78
C THR A 988 -49.75 -34.39 -34.24
N LEU A 989 -49.24 -33.48 -35.08
CA LEU A 989 -48.95 -33.73 -36.51
C LEU A 989 -47.47 -34.03 -36.84
N LEU A 990 -46.53 -33.64 -35.97
CA LEU A 990 -45.09 -33.94 -36.15
C LEU A 990 -44.72 -35.40 -35.77
N PHE A 991 -45.53 -36.07 -34.96
CA PHE A 991 -45.30 -37.47 -34.56
C PHE A 991 -45.69 -38.50 -35.65
N LEU A 992 -46.53 -38.11 -36.62
CA LEU A 992 -46.98 -38.99 -37.71
C LEU A 992 -46.09 -38.89 -38.98
N ALA A 993 -45.36 -37.78 -39.16
CA ALA A 993 -44.40 -37.64 -40.27
C ALA A 993 -43.10 -38.41 -40.02
N HIS A 994 -42.67 -38.54 -38.75
CA HIS A 994 -41.44 -39.24 -38.36
C HIS A 994 -41.53 -40.78 -38.52
N CYS A 995 -42.74 -41.36 -38.46
CA CYS A 995 -42.95 -42.80 -38.66
C CYS A 995 -43.05 -43.23 -40.14
N ALA A 996 -43.29 -42.30 -41.07
CA ALA A 996 -43.41 -42.61 -42.50
C ALA A 996 -42.05 -42.68 -43.23
N ALA A 997 -41.02 -42.01 -42.70
CA ALA A 997 -39.65 -42.05 -43.26
C ALA A 997 -38.90 -43.35 -42.90
N TYR A 998 -39.24 -44.00 -41.79
CA TYR A 998 -38.58 -45.25 -41.33
C TYR A 998 -39.03 -46.52 -42.08
N VAL A 999 -40.13 -46.47 -42.83
CA VAL A 999 -40.66 -47.64 -43.58
C VAL A 999 -40.15 -47.69 -45.04
N CYS A 1000 -39.55 -46.60 -45.55
CA CYS A 1000 -39.01 -46.56 -46.92
C CYS A 1000 -37.53 -46.94 -47.05
N SER A 1001 -36.77 -47.08 -45.96
CA SER A 1001 -35.35 -47.49 -45.99
C SER A 1001 -35.12 -49.01 -45.86
N TRP A 1002 -36.18 -49.80 -45.62
CA TRP A 1002 -36.10 -51.26 -45.40
C TRP A 1002 -36.50 -52.14 -46.61
N SER A 1003 -36.61 -51.57 -47.82
CA SER A 1003 -37.03 -52.32 -49.03
C SER A 1003 -36.03 -52.28 -50.21
N ARG A 1004 -34.75 -51.92 -49.97
CA ARG A 1004 -33.69 -51.94 -51.02
C ARG A 1004 -32.44 -52.77 -50.69
N GLN A 1005 -32.51 -53.76 -49.79
CA GLN A 1005 -31.37 -54.65 -49.51
C GLN A 1005 -31.71 -56.15 -49.42
N LEU A 1006 -32.65 -56.64 -50.24
CA LEU A 1006 -32.88 -58.07 -50.47
C LEU A 1006 -33.21 -58.35 -51.96
N SER A 1007 -32.19 -58.36 -52.83
CA SER A 1007 -32.14 -59.19 -54.04
C SER A 1007 -30.80 -59.07 -54.78
N ARG A 1008 -29.89 -60.02 -54.47
CA ARG A 1008 -28.67 -60.52 -55.17
C ARG A 1008 -27.74 -60.99 -54.04
N PHE A 1009 -27.66 -62.29 -53.70
CA PHE A 1009 -26.99 -63.35 -54.47
C PHE A 1009 -25.77 -62.86 -55.25
#